data_AF-A0A7W5ZQ77-F1
#
_entry.id   AF-A0A7W5ZQ77-F1
#
_cell.length_a   1.000
_cell.length_b   1.000
_cell.length_c   1.000
_cell.angle_alpha   90.00
_cell.angle_beta   90.00
_cell.angle_gamma   90.00
#
_symmetry.space_group_name_H-M   'P 1'
#
loop_
_entity.id
_entity.type
_entity.pdbx_description
1 polymer ?
#
loop_
_entity_poly.entity_id
_entity_poly.type
_entity_poly.pdbx_seq_one_letter_code
_entity_poly.pdbx_strand_id
1 'polypeptide(L)'
;MHIKHKNNSLILGITGHRDLLEKDWKVIINGDKVEVAGELLGYVKAKLQALEQETPHKRLLLLSGMAEGADLLLCYVARQLKIEYIAVLPFAPEEYLSQFESEPQKQLFRELLQTAEAVEVVAQSEGQDPYRAVGWEIARHSDELIALWNGVDTGLTGGTWEVVTMARTGKDADGRRLSCLRDKHRQVFRLHHLLTPRQKNPYPIPRFFDTTSINALLPLGTAYSWITLTGGIPKELSWWGKTWRWFVEYRYGFFKYFMTLLLFTATIIVGGIGIHSYAEHAAHLPNATVHHIPWWEAFYKAIKFSAIFPPPFDYEASAYSPTYVWGKVLGLIFFMYSASVAVVLLMGDTARRVVVRWLFGRVFRPFNLILGLNEKSFDVLTDLRLRREWVVALEHDHDSPYYEDSQQQGAIVIGDEPQVPVKLKDVGFQRAKEVYILGDDDSENLHLVQQMDRLLVERQNHSSQSTWYVQVQDAGKRQFLNKFTHKLPNVSIYSFNLYENIARRLLIQYPIDRFYHNPSNDTSHVFIFGFGNLGHEILRNCLKMGHFGKGRKLAVHVFAEDATDKQATFAAMNPCLAALIAPDAIPAAFDNVLGRELLDEVFGHISLHFHKLPQNDFSLLHDTQPLYDALRPEGIVSIYFTLEDEFASAAHLSSLLERLNALQQQPLNGQNRCDVQVFCYYNFPNEAETALVERRFNELAPHVPVVCFGNFLNECSARSIRDRALDQLPQLAALYYDEVIDKQQSWEVEAPADIIERAKVNWRSKKEMDKESNRLFADHAFVKMRLVWETMTLEEKQRATDTTTSIAQELREWLQKGLKDYQEVANLEHRRWCAEKLLDGWIPLLNDPAEIAGSVQHWKNDKPFKTLARSQKQHLDLVPTARLAQIEVAKDTKLIEGIAAFIGVLRGKLG
;
A
#
# COMPACT_ATOMS: atom_id res chain seq x y z
N MET A 1 35.45 -12.67 15.25
CA MET A 1 34.11 -13.16 14.89
C MET A 1 34.20 -14.53 14.28
N HIS A 2 33.79 -15.54 15.05
CA HIS A 2 33.57 -16.91 14.57
C HIS A 2 32.50 -16.99 13.49
N ILE A 3 31.71 -15.92 13.32
CA ILE A 3 30.66 -15.77 12.32
C ILE A 3 31.19 -15.75 10.86
N LYS A 4 32.49 -15.54 10.63
CA LYS A 4 33.06 -15.38 9.26
C LYS A 4 33.27 -16.67 8.45
N HIS A 5 33.07 -17.88 8.98
CA HIS A 5 33.57 -19.11 8.33
C HIS A 5 32.65 -20.34 8.23
N LYS A 6 31.32 -20.25 8.39
CA LYS A 6 30.42 -21.40 8.10
C LYS A 6 29.79 -21.30 6.68
N ASN A 7 30.59 -21.52 5.64
CA ASN A 7 30.17 -21.50 4.22
C ASN A 7 29.06 -22.52 3.87
N ASN A 8 28.72 -23.44 4.77
CA ASN A 8 27.71 -24.49 4.57
C ASN A 8 26.50 -24.38 5.52
N SER A 9 26.29 -23.21 6.12
CA SER A 9 25.16 -22.95 7.02
C SER A 9 24.21 -21.89 6.46
N LEU A 10 22.93 -21.99 6.79
CA LEU A 10 21.95 -20.91 6.66
C LEU A 10 21.87 -20.19 8.02
N ILE A 11 22.28 -18.94 8.08
CA ILE A 11 22.29 -18.17 9.34
C ILE A 11 20.93 -17.52 9.54
N LEU A 12 20.19 -17.94 10.57
CA LEU A 12 18.90 -17.39 10.95
C LEU A 12 19.08 -16.42 12.12
N GLY A 13 18.86 -15.13 11.89
CA GLY A 13 18.79 -14.13 12.96
C GLY A 13 17.51 -14.28 13.76
N ILE A 14 17.57 -13.97 15.04
CA ILE A 14 16.42 -14.01 15.93
C ILE A 14 16.20 -12.63 16.55
N THR A 15 14.94 -12.25 16.68
CA THR A 15 14.51 -11.12 17.49
C THR A 15 13.05 -11.30 17.93
N GLY A 16 12.69 -10.76 19.10
CA GLY A 16 11.28 -10.72 19.50
C GLY A 16 11.04 -10.02 20.84
N HIS A 17 9.78 -10.11 21.31
CA HIS A 17 9.35 -9.46 22.55
C HIS A 17 9.87 -10.14 23.82
N ARG A 18 10.15 -9.32 24.84
CA ARG A 18 10.58 -9.78 26.17
C ARG A 18 9.43 -10.20 27.09
N ASP A 19 8.27 -9.61 26.88
CA ASP A 19 7.07 -9.75 27.71
C ASP A 19 5.99 -10.56 27.00
N LEU A 20 6.30 -11.81 26.62
CA LEU A 20 5.31 -12.73 26.04
C LEU A 20 4.16 -13.00 27.04
N LEU A 21 2.99 -13.37 26.52
CA LEU A 21 1.85 -13.76 27.36
C LEU A 21 2.14 -15.09 28.06
N GLU A 22 1.65 -15.26 29.29
CA GLU A 22 1.90 -16.48 30.09
C GLU A 22 1.37 -17.75 29.42
N LYS A 23 0.22 -17.67 28.73
CA LYS A 23 -0.34 -18.79 27.95
C LYS A 23 0.55 -19.21 26.76
N ASP A 24 1.34 -18.28 26.24
CA ASP A 24 2.16 -18.45 25.04
C ASP A 24 3.56 -18.93 25.39
N TRP A 25 4.05 -18.51 26.55
CA TRP A 25 5.38 -18.78 27.05
C TRP A 25 5.41 -18.68 28.58
N LYS A 26 5.76 -19.80 29.22
CA LYS A 26 6.02 -19.88 30.65
C LYS A 26 7.23 -20.77 30.91
N VAL A 27 8.18 -20.24 31.67
CA VAL A 27 9.33 -20.99 32.18
C VAL A 27 8.99 -21.47 33.60
N ILE A 28 9.10 -22.77 33.82
CA ILE A 28 8.75 -23.45 35.06
C ILE A 28 10.02 -24.08 35.62
N ILE A 29 10.31 -23.78 36.90
CA ILE A 29 11.41 -24.43 37.63
C ILE A 29 10.83 -25.57 38.46
N ASN A 30 11.21 -26.80 38.14
CA ASN A 30 10.83 -28.02 38.86
C ASN A 30 12.08 -28.64 39.50
N GLY A 31 12.45 -28.18 40.70
CA GLY A 31 13.73 -28.54 41.33
C GLY A 31 14.90 -27.95 40.55
N ASP A 32 15.86 -28.79 40.14
CA ASP A 32 17.01 -28.37 39.31
C ASP A 32 16.72 -28.34 37.81
N LYS A 33 15.50 -28.69 37.37
CA LYS A 33 15.13 -28.74 35.95
C LYS A 33 14.34 -27.51 35.52
N VAL A 34 14.76 -26.88 34.43
CA VAL A 34 13.99 -25.85 33.74
C VAL A 34 13.15 -26.47 32.63
N GLU A 35 11.83 -26.32 32.76
CA GLU A 35 10.85 -26.71 31.75
C GLU A 35 10.21 -25.46 31.15
N VAL A 36 9.80 -25.58 29.89
CA VAL A 36 9.12 -24.50 29.18
C VAL A 36 7.80 -25.05 28.65
N ALA A 37 6.72 -24.32 28.93
CA ALA A 37 5.38 -24.58 28.41
C ALA A 37 4.83 -23.35 27.68
N GLY A 38 3.85 -23.57 26.80
CA GLY A 38 3.16 -22.49 26.09
C GLY A 38 2.90 -22.82 24.62
N GLU A 39 1.93 -22.12 24.03
CA GLU A 39 1.48 -22.38 22.65
C GLU A 39 2.59 -22.09 21.61
N LEU A 40 3.45 -21.08 21.85
CA LEU A 40 4.47 -20.66 20.88
C LEU A 40 5.53 -21.73 20.60
N LEU A 41 5.76 -22.69 21.51
CA LEU A 41 6.72 -23.77 21.29
C LEU A 41 6.36 -24.57 20.05
N GLY A 42 5.08 -24.89 19.87
CA GLY A 42 4.59 -25.65 18.71
C GLY A 42 4.81 -24.89 17.41
N TYR A 43 4.47 -23.59 17.39
CA TYR A 43 4.63 -22.73 16.21
C TYR A 43 6.08 -22.55 15.79
N VAL A 44 6.98 -22.31 16.75
CA VAL A 44 8.41 -22.13 16.49
C VAL A 44 9.05 -23.44 16.04
N LYS A 45 8.72 -24.56 16.71
CA LYS A 45 9.25 -25.88 16.36
C LYS A 45 8.86 -26.27 14.94
N ALA A 46 7.59 -26.14 14.58
CA ALA A 46 7.11 -26.43 13.23
C ALA A 46 7.84 -25.58 12.17
N LYS A 47 8.04 -24.29 12.43
CA LYS A 47 8.72 -23.39 11.49
C LYS A 47 10.19 -23.76 11.29
N LEU A 48 10.93 -24.03 12.36
CA LEU A 48 12.33 -24.44 12.26
C LEU A 48 12.48 -25.78 11.52
N GLN A 49 11.60 -26.73 11.76
CA GLN A 49 11.58 -28.01 11.03
C GLN A 49 11.26 -27.82 9.55
N ALA A 50 10.31 -26.93 9.20
CA ALA A 50 10.01 -26.60 7.81
C ALA A 50 11.23 -25.97 7.10
N LEU A 51 11.93 -25.04 7.76
CA LEU A 51 13.14 -24.41 7.19
C LEU A 51 14.28 -25.42 7.00
N GLU A 52 14.42 -26.40 7.90
CA GLU A 52 15.39 -27.48 7.78
C GLU A 52 15.07 -28.37 6.56
N GLN A 53 13.78 -28.65 6.32
CA GLN A 53 13.30 -29.40 5.16
C GLN A 53 13.45 -28.62 3.84
N GLU A 54 13.23 -27.30 3.84
CA GLU A 54 13.41 -26.43 2.68
C GLU A 54 14.89 -26.30 2.25
N THR A 55 15.83 -26.49 3.18
CA THR A 55 17.26 -26.29 2.95
C THR A 55 18.12 -27.51 3.30
N PRO A 56 17.84 -28.70 2.73
CA PRO A 56 18.47 -29.96 3.16
C PRO A 56 19.98 -30.03 2.94
N HIS A 57 20.52 -29.14 2.10
CA HIS A 57 21.95 -29.06 1.78
C HIS A 57 22.74 -28.13 2.70
N LYS A 58 22.08 -27.37 3.59
CA LYS A 58 22.72 -26.44 4.54
C LYS A 58 22.33 -26.80 5.96
N ARG A 59 23.22 -26.58 6.91
CA ARG A 59 22.89 -26.66 8.34
C ARG A 59 22.25 -25.35 8.80
N LEU A 60 21.17 -25.42 9.56
CA LEU A 60 20.63 -24.22 10.22
C LEU A 60 21.56 -23.79 11.36
N LEU A 61 21.82 -22.49 11.46
CA LEU A 61 22.55 -21.87 12.56
C LEU A 61 21.78 -20.64 13.03
N LEU A 62 21.43 -20.61 14.31
CA LEU A 62 20.70 -19.48 14.89
C LEU A 62 21.66 -18.44 15.46
N LEU A 63 21.35 -17.17 15.26
CA LEU A 63 22.09 -16.03 15.81
C LEU A 63 21.13 -15.20 16.67
N SER A 64 21.35 -15.17 17.98
CA SER A 64 20.39 -14.67 18.96
C SER A 64 21.01 -13.69 19.94
N GLY A 65 20.25 -12.64 20.31
CA GLY A 65 20.59 -11.72 21.39
C GLY A 65 20.39 -12.32 22.79
N MET A 66 19.75 -13.49 22.87
CA MET A 66 19.37 -14.18 24.11
C MET A 66 18.67 -13.28 25.14
N ALA A 67 17.92 -12.27 24.68
CA ALA A 67 17.08 -11.47 25.58
C ALA A 67 15.95 -12.30 26.19
N GLU A 68 15.38 -11.86 27.32
CA GLU A 68 14.17 -12.47 27.89
C GLU A 68 13.07 -12.64 26.84
N GLY A 69 12.20 -13.63 27.05
CA GLY A 69 11.07 -13.91 26.17
C GLY A 69 11.45 -14.66 24.89
N ALA A 70 11.17 -14.05 23.74
CA ALA A 70 11.20 -14.70 22.44
C ALA A 70 12.58 -15.24 22.03
N ASP A 71 13.66 -14.53 22.35
CA ASP A 71 15.02 -14.95 22.00
C ASP A 71 15.40 -16.23 22.76
N LEU A 72 15.10 -16.31 24.07
CA LEU A 72 15.28 -17.53 24.87
C LEU A 72 14.40 -18.68 24.38
N LEU A 73 13.14 -18.40 24.00
CA LEU A 73 12.23 -19.41 23.44
C LEU A 73 12.82 -20.07 22.20
N LEU A 74 13.30 -19.26 21.25
CA LEU A 74 13.89 -19.77 20.02
C LEU A 74 15.16 -20.58 20.28
N CYS A 75 16.04 -20.12 21.18
CA CYS A 75 17.22 -20.89 21.60
C CYS A 75 16.84 -22.21 22.28
N TYR A 76 15.80 -22.21 23.12
CA TYR A 76 15.31 -23.44 23.77
C TYR A 76 14.77 -24.46 22.76
N VAL A 77 13.97 -24.02 21.78
CA VAL A 77 13.47 -24.90 20.72
C VAL A 77 14.61 -25.39 19.82
N ALA A 78 15.59 -24.54 19.52
CA ALA A 78 16.79 -24.92 18.78
C ALA A 78 17.55 -26.07 19.48
N ARG A 79 17.76 -25.96 20.80
CA ARG A 79 18.36 -27.01 21.63
C ARG A 79 17.58 -28.33 21.54
N GLN A 80 16.24 -28.29 21.59
CA GLN A 80 15.40 -29.49 21.45
C GLN A 80 15.53 -30.15 20.07
N LEU A 81 15.67 -29.35 19.02
CA LEU A 81 15.84 -29.82 17.64
C LEU A 81 17.30 -30.12 17.28
N LYS A 82 18.25 -29.93 18.22
CA LYS A 82 19.70 -30.07 17.99
C LYS A 82 20.24 -29.12 16.90
N ILE A 83 19.62 -27.95 16.76
CA ILE A 83 20.08 -26.88 15.88
C ILE A 83 21.10 -26.04 16.65
N GLU A 84 22.26 -25.77 16.03
CA GLU A 84 23.32 -24.95 16.60
C GLU A 84 22.87 -23.48 16.72
N TYR A 85 23.33 -22.78 17.77
CA TYR A 85 23.09 -21.34 17.92
C TYR A 85 24.27 -20.61 18.57
N ILE A 86 24.45 -19.35 18.19
CA ILE A 86 25.46 -18.43 18.71
C ILE A 86 24.76 -17.31 19.49
N ALA A 87 25.25 -17.07 20.71
CA ALA A 87 24.80 -15.99 21.57
C ALA A 87 25.59 -14.70 21.27
N VAL A 88 24.90 -13.63 20.89
CA VAL A 88 25.50 -12.30 20.64
C VAL A 88 25.01 -11.37 21.73
N LEU A 89 25.88 -11.03 22.67
CA LEU A 89 25.50 -10.32 23.90
C LEU A 89 25.98 -8.86 23.89
N PRO A 90 25.21 -7.92 24.48
CA PRO A 90 25.61 -6.52 24.58
C PRO A 90 26.68 -6.26 25.64
N PHE A 91 26.76 -7.16 26.63
CA PHE A 91 27.66 -7.11 27.78
C PHE A 91 28.21 -8.51 28.10
N ALA A 92 29.12 -8.59 29.09
CA ALA A 92 29.53 -9.88 29.62
C ALA A 92 28.32 -10.67 30.19
N PRO A 93 28.31 -12.01 30.15
CA PRO A 93 27.14 -12.81 30.53
C PRO A 93 26.53 -12.47 31.90
N GLU A 94 27.35 -12.30 32.94
CA GLU A 94 26.86 -11.99 34.29
C GLU A 94 26.28 -10.57 34.40
N GLU A 95 26.87 -9.61 33.68
CA GLU A 95 26.37 -8.24 33.62
C GLU A 95 25.02 -8.20 32.88
N TYR A 96 24.91 -8.91 31.76
CA TYR A 96 23.67 -8.99 31.01
C TYR A 96 22.56 -9.69 31.83
N LEU A 97 22.90 -10.79 32.51
CA LEU A 97 21.98 -11.54 33.35
C LEU A 97 21.43 -10.71 34.53
N SER A 98 22.19 -9.73 35.02
CA SER A 98 21.75 -8.82 36.09
C SER A 98 20.57 -7.92 35.67
N GLN A 99 20.37 -7.73 34.36
CA GLN A 99 19.30 -6.90 33.79
C GLN A 99 17.99 -7.67 33.54
N PHE A 100 17.98 -8.98 33.82
CA PHE A 100 16.79 -9.83 33.67
C PHE A 100 15.88 -9.64 34.88
N GLU A 101 14.57 -9.54 34.63
CA GLU A 101 13.57 -9.38 35.68
C GLU A 101 13.09 -10.74 36.22
N SER A 102 13.05 -11.77 35.36
CA SER A 102 12.45 -13.07 35.67
C SER A 102 13.49 -14.10 36.14
N GLU A 103 13.44 -14.51 37.40
CA GLU A 103 14.33 -15.57 37.95
C GLU A 103 14.25 -16.91 37.18
N PRO A 104 13.06 -17.42 36.80
CA PRO A 104 12.96 -18.58 35.90
C PRO A 104 13.73 -18.41 34.58
N GLN A 105 13.65 -17.23 33.97
CA GLN A 105 14.35 -16.96 32.71
C GLN A 105 15.85 -16.78 32.91
N LYS A 106 16.31 -16.27 34.06
CA LYS A 106 17.74 -16.25 34.41
C LYS A 106 18.33 -17.65 34.45
N GLN A 107 17.62 -18.60 35.07
CA GLN A 107 18.07 -19.99 35.11
C GLN A 107 18.10 -20.61 33.71
N LEU A 108 17.05 -20.38 32.91
CA LEU A 108 17.02 -20.82 31.51
C LEU A 108 18.18 -20.23 30.69
N PHE A 109 18.48 -18.94 30.84
CA PHE A 109 19.59 -18.29 30.16
C PHE A 109 20.92 -18.99 30.48
N ARG A 110 21.20 -19.29 31.75
CA ARG A 110 22.42 -20.00 32.16
C ARG A 110 22.52 -21.37 31.51
N GLU A 111 21.44 -22.15 31.50
CA GLU A 111 21.41 -23.46 30.85
C GLU A 111 21.66 -23.38 29.34
N LEU A 112 21.02 -22.42 28.67
CA LEU A 112 21.16 -22.26 27.23
C LEU A 112 22.57 -21.79 26.88
N LEU A 113 23.13 -20.84 27.63
CA LEU A 113 24.49 -20.33 27.40
C LEU A 113 25.55 -21.44 27.45
N GLN A 114 25.40 -22.44 28.32
CA GLN A 114 26.29 -23.61 28.40
C GLN A 114 26.23 -24.51 27.15
N THR A 115 25.12 -24.47 26.42
CA THR A 115 24.90 -25.26 25.20
C THR A 115 25.05 -24.45 23.92
N ALA A 116 25.33 -23.15 24.02
CA ALA A 116 25.61 -22.30 22.87
C ALA A 116 26.93 -22.71 22.22
N GLU A 117 26.96 -22.72 20.89
CA GLU A 117 28.16 -23.04 20.10
C GLU A 117 29.27 -22.01 20.34
N ALA A 118 28.89 -20.74 20.48
CA ALA A 118 29.79 -19.64 20.82
C ALA A 118 29.02 -18.52 21.52
N VAL A 119 29.74 -17.76 22.33
CA VAL A 119 29.27 -16.52 22.97
C VAL A 119 30.15 -15.38 22.50
N GLU A 120 29.56 -14.39 21.83
CA GLU A 120 30.25 -13.21 21.35
C GLU A 120 29.71 -11.97 22.07
N VAL A 121 30.58 -11.24 22.77
CA VAL A 121 30.24 -9.94 23.36
C VAL A 121 30.58 -8.85 22.35
N VAL A 122 29.61 -8.02 21.98
CA VAL A 122 29.79 -7.00 20.94
C VAL A 122 30.69 -5.88 21.47
N ALA A 123 31.72 -5.52 20.70
CA ALA A 123 32.61 -4.41 21.04
C ALA A 123 31.85 -3.08 20.97
N GLN A 124 31.83 -2.34 22.08
CA GLN A 124 31.14 -1.06 22.15
C GLN A 124 31.99 0.04 21.51
N SER A 125 31.36 0.82 20.63
CA SER A 125 31.94 2.05 20.08
C SER A 125 31.44 3.24 20.90
N GLU A 126 32.27 4.29 21.06
CA GLU A 126 31.86 5.50 21.79
C GLU A 126 30.55 6.08 21.22
N GLY A 127 29.56 6.28 22.10
CA GLY A 127 28.26 6.86 21.75
C GLY A 127 27.26 5.91 21.06
N GLN A 128 27.59 4.62 20.88
CA GLN A 128 26.68 3.63 20.32
C GLN A 128 25.95 2.86 21.43
N ASP A 129 24.63 2.75 21.33
CA ASP A 129 23.83 1.92 22.23
C ASP A 129 24.21 0.42 22.11
N PRO A 130 24.52 -0.27 23.21
CA PRO A 130 24.96 -1.67 23.19
C PRO A 130 23.93 -2.65 22.59
N TYR A 131 22.63 -2.43 22.82
CA TYR A 131 21.58 -3.29 22.27
C TYR A 131 21.39 -3.06 20.78
N ARG A 132 21.50 -1.81 20.32
CA ARG A 132 21.57 -1.49 18.88
C ARG A 132 22.75 -2.17 18.21
N ALA A 133 23.91 -2.22 18.87
CA ALA A 133 25.09 -2.91 18.35
C ALA A 133 24.85 -4.42 18.19
N VAL A 134 24.19 -5.07 19.15
CA VAL A 134 23.76 -6.49 19.03
C VAL A 134 22.80 -6.68 17.86
N GLY A 135 21.76 -5.84 17.79
CA GLY A 135 20.79 -5.86 16.69
C GLY A 135 21.45 -5.70 15.31
N TRP A 136 22.48 -4.86 15.24
CA TRP A 136 23.30 -4.68 14.03
C TRP A 136 24.06 -5.95 13.67
N GLU A 137 24.76 -6.58 14.62
CA GLU A 137 25.49 -7.81 14.35
C GLU A 137 24.58 -8.94 13.89
N ILE A 138 23.39 -9.06 14.48
CA ILE A 138 22.36 -10.01 14.04
C ILE A 138 21.95 -9.70 12.59
N ALA A 139 21.46 -8.49 12.30
CA ALA A 139 21.01 -8.11 10.96
C ALA A 139 22.12 -8.25 9.89
N ARG A 140 23.36 -7.94 10.25
CA ARG A 140 24.53 -8.01 9.38
C ARG A 140 24.87 -9.44 8.98
N HIS A 141 24.82 -10.36 9.94
CA HIS A 141 25.32 -11.72 9.74
C HIS A 141 24.26 -12.71 9.29
N SER A 142 22.99 -12.49 9.63
CA SER A 142 21.88 -13.38 9.30
C SER A 142 21.46 -13.35 7.85
N ASP A 143 21.31 -14.51 7.21
CA ASP A 143 20.81 -14.68 5.84
C ASP A 143 19.30 -14.45 5.77
N GLU A 144 18.59 -14.93 6.78
CA GLU A 144 17.16 -14.72 6.99
C GLU A 144 16.93 -14.32 8.46
N LEU A 145 15.80 -13.68 8.77
CA LEU A 145 15.45 -13.24 10.12
C LEU A 145 14.14 -13.88 10.56
N ILE A 146 14.09 -14.37 11.79
CA ILE A 146 12.86 -14.79 12.48
C ILE A 146 12.51 -13.71 13.51
N ALA A 147 11.30 -13.16 13.40
CA ALA A 147 10.79 -12.14 14.30
C ALA A 147 9.51 -12.61 15.01
N LEU A 148 9.52 -12.69 16.34
CA LEU A 148 8.33 -12.92 17.18
C LEU A 148 7.86 -11.59 17.74
N TRP A 149 7.00 -10.91 16.99
CA TRP A 149 6.75 -9.48 17.19
C TRP A 149 5.30 -9.10 16.89
N ASN A 150 4.84 -8.03 17.52
CA ASN A 150 3.46 -7.55 17.41
C ASN A 150 3.24 -6.58 16.23
N GLY A 151 4.29 -6.25 15.46
CA GLY A 151 4.19 -5.36 14.29
C GLY A 151 4.24 -3.85 14.59
N VAL A 152 4.42 -3.44 15.86
CA VAL A 152 4.39 -2.04 16.30
C VAL A 152 5.79 -1.48 16.56
N ASP A 153 6.10 -0.31 15.99
CA ASP A 153 7.29 0.48 16.37
C ASP A 153 7.02 1.15 17.72
N THR A 154 7.89 0.88 18.70
CA THR A 154 7.78 1.45 20.06
C THR A 154 8.91 2.42 20.38
N GLY A 155 9.76 2.75 19.39
CA GLY A 155 10.90 3.64 19.55
C GLY A 155 12.04 3.11 20.41
N LEU A 156 11.92 1.87 20.90
CA LEU A 156 12.97 1.23 21.70
C LEU A 156 14.23 1.00 20.88
N THR A 157 15.34 1.54 21.36
CA THR A 157 16.67 1.34 20.77
C THR A 157 17.09 -0.12 20.92
N GLY A 158 17.57 -0.74 19.84
CA GLY A 158 17.87 -2.17 19.77
C GLY A 158 16.63 -3.08 19.85
N GLY A 159 15.42 -2.52 19.83
CA GLY A 159 14.17 -3.28 19.86
C GLY A 159 13.91 -4.03 18.56
N THR A 160 12.94 -4.95 18.59
CA THR A 160 12.63 -5.83 17.45
C THR A 160 12.32 -5.07 16.16
N TRP A 161 11.58 -3.96 16.23
CA TRP A 161 11.30 -3.13 15.07
C TRP A 161 12.58 -2.60 14.41
N GLU A 162 13.56 -2.17 15.21
CA GLU A 162 14.82 -1.62 14.69
C GLU A 162 15.66 -2.72 14.04
N VAL A 163 15.73 -3.91 14.64
CA VAL A 163 16.43 -5.08 14.05
C VAL A 163 15.80 -5.49 12.71
N VAL A 164 14.46 -5.58 12.66
CA VAL A 164 13.71 -5.87 11.43
C VAL A 164 13.97 -4.80 10.36
N THR A 165 13.96 -3.53 10.75
CA THR A 165 14.21 -2.39 9.84
C THR A 165 15.64 -2.38 9.31
N MET A 166 16.64 -2.63 10.17
CA MET A 166 18.05 -2.75 9.78
C MET A 166 18.24 -3.89 8.78
N ALA A 167 17.64 -5.05 9.04
CA ALA A 167 17.78 -6.21 8.18
C ALA A 167 17.08 -6.04 6.82
N ARG A 168 15.92 -5.33 6.79
CA ARG A 168 15.17 -5.06 5.56
C ARG A 168 15.76 -3.93 4.70
N THR A 169 16.15 -2.83 5.33
CA THR A 169 16.48 -1.57 4.63
C THR A 169 17.98 -1.29 4.55
N GLY A 170 18.78 -1.95 5.39
CA GLY A 170 20.18 -1.64 5.60
C GLY A 170 20.44 -0.27 6.25
N LYS A 171 19.44 0.28 6.93
CA LYS A 171 19.52 1.55 7.67
C LYS A 171 19.06 1.34 9.12
N ASP A 172 19.62 2.13 10.03
CA ASP A 172 19.13 2.21 11.42
C ASP A 172 17.84 3.04 11.55
N ALA A 173 17.33 3.17 12.77
CA ALA A 173 16.13 3.95 13.08
C ALA A 173 16.24 5.45 12.76
N ASP A 174 17.47 5.96 12.60
CA ASP A 174 17.80 7.36 12.27
C ASP A 174 18.06 7.54 10.76
N GLY A 175 17.84 6.49 9.96
CA GLY A 175 18.06 6.51 8.51
C GLY A 175 19.53 6.47 8.09
N ARG A 176 20.46 6.30 9.04
CA ARG A 176 21.90 6.20 8.76
C ARG A 176 22.17 4.86 8.10
N ARG A 177 22.95 4.88 7.03
CA ARG A 177 23.26 3.69 6.25
C ARG A 177 24.35 2.85 6.90
N LEU A 178 24.14 1.55 6.91
CA LEU A 178 25.11 0.57 7.36
C LEU A 178 26.12 0.33 6.21
N SER A 179 27.32 0.90 6.34
CA SER A 179 28.36 0.98 5.29
C SER A 179 28.83 -0.36 4.71
N CYS A 180 28.61 -1.46 5.43
CA CYS A 180 29.13 -2.80 5.11
C CYS A 180 28.10 -3.80 4.56
N LEU A 181 26.82 -3.45 4.44
CA LEU A 181 25.81 -4.30 3.78
C LEU A 181 25.95 -4.32 2.24
N ARG A 182 26.90 -3.55 1.69
CA ARG A 182 27.27 -3.53 0.26
C ARG A 182 27.99 -4.79 -0.23
N ASP A 183 28.66 -5.53 0.65
CA ASP A 183 29.65 -6.53 0.24
C ASP A 183 29.12 -7.97 0.11
N LYS A 184 27.87 -8.23 0.51
CA LYS A 184 27.20 -9.50 0.16
C LYS A 184 26.33 -9.27 -1.06
N HIS A 185 26.38 -10.20 -2.01
CA HIS A 185 25.44 -10.33 -3.13
C HIS A 185 23.97 -10.58 -2.68
N ARG A 186 23.53 -10.04 -1.53
CA ARG A 186 22.17 -10.18 -1.01
C ARG A 186 21.21 -9.34 -1.85
N GLN A 187 20.69 -9.95 -2.91
CA GLN A 187 19.64 -9.36 -3.73
C GLN A 187 18.25 -9.50 -3.08
N VAL A 188 18.07 -10.43 -2.13
CA VAL A 188 16.80 -10.69 -1.44
C VAL A 188 17.08 -11.06 0.02
N PHE A 189 16.45 -10.38 0.96
CA PHE A 189 16.37 -10.69 2.38
C PHE A 189 15.01 -11.31 2.68
N ARG A 190 14.98 -12.40 3.46
CA ARG A 190 13.76 -13.11 3.86
C ARG A 190 13.50 -12.91 5.36
N LEU A 191 12.33 -12.38 5.70
CA LEU A 191 11.84 -12.20 7.06
C LEU A 191 10.68 -13.17 7.32
N HIS A 192 10.82 -14.01 8.34
CA HIS A 192 9.76 -14.85 8.89
C HIS A 192 9.21 -14.17 10.14
N HIS A 193 8.07 -13.50 10.01
CA HIS A 193 7.42 -12.78 11.11
C HIS A 193 6.27 -13.61 11.66
N LEU A 194 6.35 -14.02 12.93
CA LEU A 194 5.21 -14.54 13.68
C LEU A 194 4.54 -13.38 14.41
N LEU A 195 3.28 -13.09 14.06
CA LEU A 195 2.51 -12.06 14.78
C LEU A 195 2.29 -12.52 16.22
N THR A 196 3.03 -11.94 17.16
CA THR A 196 3.12 -12.44 18.53
C THR A 196 2.54 -11.42 19.52
N PRO A 197 1.43 -11.76 20.19
CA PRO A 197 0.91 -11.00 21.32
C PRO A 197 1.93 -10.87 22.44
N ARG A 198 1.82 -9.78 23.21
CA ARG A 198 2.67 -9.50 24.36
C ARG A 198 1.83 -8.93 25.50
N GLN A 199 2.37 -8.90 26.71
CA GLN A 199 1.67 -8.32 27.85
C GLN A 199 1.26 -6.88 27.60
N LYS A 200 2.12 -6.04 27.00
CA LYS A 200 1.77 -4.65 26.68
C LYS A 200 0.70 -4.51 25.58
N ASN A 201 0.66 -5.41 24.61
CA ASN A 201 -0.28 -5.42 23.50
C ASN A 201 -0.77 -6.86 23.24
N PRO A 202 -1.82 -7.31 23.96
CA PRO A 202 -2.32 -8.69 23.88
C PRO A 202 -3.15 -8.97 22.61
N TYR A 203 -3.56 -7.93 21.88
CA TYR A 203 -4.42 -8.03 20.69
C TYR A 203 -3.79 -7.37 19.47
N PRO A 204 -2.61 -7.82 19.02
CA PRO A 204 -1.94 -7.20 17.90
C PRO A 204 -2.65 -7.50 16.59
N ILE A 205 -2.68 -6.51 15.70
CA ILE A 205 -3.14 -6.68 14.32
C ILE A 205 -1.91 -6.60 13.42
N PRO A 206 -1.73 -7.50 12.44
CA PRO A 206 -0.54 -7.50 11.61
C PRO A 206 -0.49 -6.24 10.76
N ARG A 207 0.67 -5.59 10.76
CA ARG A 207 0.99 -4.51 9.84
C ARG A 207 1.71 -5.10 8.63
N PHE A 208 1.05 -5.11 7.48
CA PHE A 208 1.69 -5.55 6.25
C PHE A 208 2.65 -4.48 5.74
N PHE A 209 3.92 -4.84 5.59
CA PHE A 209 4.98 -3.94 5.10
C PHE A 209 4.88 -3.62 3.60
N ASP A 210 4.05 -4.36 2.86
CA ASP A 210 3.59 -4.01 1.52
C ASP A 210 2.07 -3.95 1.52
N THR A 211 1.53 -2.78 1.84
CA THR A 211 0.09 -2.47 1.84
C THR A 211 -0.54 -2.53 0.43
N THR A 212 0.29 -2.66 -0.61
CA THR A 212 -0.14 -2.54 -2.01
C THR A 212 -0.24 -3.88 -2.74
N SER A 213 -0.10 -5.02 -2.05
CA SER A 213 -0.44 -6.33 -2.58
C SER A 213 -1.55 -6.98 -1.75
N ILE A 214 -2.73 -7.15 -2.35
CA ILE A 214 -3.83 -7.97 -1.78
C ILE A 214 -3.36 -9.38 -1.42
N ASN A 215 -2.28 -9.85 -2.05
CA ASN A 215 -1.67 -11.15 -1.80
C ASN A 215 -1.24 -11.38 -0.34
N ALA A 216 -1.03 -10.31 0.44
CA ALA A 216 -0.74 -10.39 1.87
C ALA A 216 -2.02 -10.32 2.76
N LEU A 217 -3.18 -9.96 2.19
CA LEU A 217 -4.41 -9.60 2.90
C LEU A 217 -5.48 -10.71 2.92
N LEU A 218 -5.18 -11.92 2.43
CA LEU A 218 -6.12 -13.04 2.45
C LEU A 218 -5.84 -13.97 3.64
N PRO A 219 -6.87 -14.36 4.40
CA PRO A 219 -7.21 -13.57 5.58
C PRO A 219 -7.14 -14.42 6.82
N LEU A 220 -5.93 -14.53 7.35
CA LEU A 220 -5.69 -15.37 8.51
C LEU A 220 -4.63 -14.76 9.43
N GLY A 221 -4.19 -13.53 9.15
CA GLY A 221 -3.29 -12.75 10.02
C GLY A 221 -3.98 -12.34 11.32
N THR A 222 -4.40 -13.33 12.09
CA THR A 222 -4.69 -13.21 13.51
C THR A 222 -3.42 -13.63 14.25
N ALA A 223 -3.38 -13.42 15.57
CA ALA A 223 -2.25 -13.87 16.40
C ALA A 223 -1.76 -15.28 16.02
N TYR A 224 -0.44 -15.47 16.06
CA TYR A 224 0.26 -16.73 15.81
C TYR A 224 0.28 -17.22 14.35
N SER A 225 0.16 -16.29 13.41
CA SER A 225 0.28 -16.58 11.97
C SER A 225 1.64 -16.19 11.44
N TRP A 226 2.30 -17.09 10.71
CA TRP A 226 3.58 -16.82 10.06
C TRP A 226 3.37 -16.01 8.78
N ILE A 227 4.08 -14.89 8.67
CA ILE A 227 4.13 -14.06 7.47
C ILE A 227 5.57 -14.11 6.97
N THR A 228 5.77 -14.60 5.75
CA THR A 228 7.09 -14.62 5.12
C THR A 228 7.18 -13.46 4.12
N LEU A 229 8.10 -12.53 4.36
CA LEU A 229 8.32 -11.37 3.50
C LEU A 229 9.67 -11.51 2.80
N THR A 230 9.65 -11.37 1.48
CA THR A 230 10.87 -11.33 0.66
C THR A 230 11.04 -9.90 0.14
N GLY A 231 12.14 -9.25 0.53
CA GLY A 231 12.44 -7.88 0.14
C GLY A 231 13.83 -7.79 -0.47
N GLY A 232 13.99 -7.07 -1.58
CA GLY A 232 15.31 -6.73 -2.09
C GLY A 232 15.82 -5.44 -1.46
N ILE A 233 17.09 -5.40 -1.03
CA ILE A 233 17.74 -4.13 -0.70
C ILE A 233 17.78 -3.32 -2.01
N PRO A 234 17.19 -2.11 -2.09
CA PRO A 234 17.17 -1.34 -3.32
C PRO A 234 18.60 -1.16 -3.83
N LYS A 235 18.90 -1.68 -5.04
CA LYS A 235 20.21 -1.43 -5.67
C LYS A 235 20.32 0.06 -5.91
N GLU A 236 21.23 0.71 -5.21
CA GLU A 236 21.60 2.06 -5.61
C GLU A 236 22.25 2.01 -6.99
N LEU A 237 21.93 3.00 -7.82
CA LEU A 237 22.74 3.28 -9.00
C LEU A 237 24.20 3.45 -8.53
N SER A 238 25.14 2.83 -9.27
CA SER A 238 26.58 2.95 -9.00
C SER A 238 26.99 4.43 -8.95
N TRP A 239 28.19 4.77 -8.46
CA TRP A 239 28.69 6.15 -8.54
C TRP A 239 28.55 6.68 -9.97
N TRP A 240 28.95 5.89 -10.97
CA TRP A 240 28.72 6.14 -12.39
C TRP A 240 27.24 6.27 -12.77
N GLY A 241 26.36 5.45 -12.20
CA GLY A 241 24.92 5.55 -12.43
C GLY A 241 24.31 6.81 -11.80
N LYS A 242 24.81 7.31 -10.67
CA LYS A 242 24.38 8.56 -10.03
C LYS A 242 24.91 9.78 -10.76
N THR A 243 26.19 9.79 -11.14
CA THR A 243 26.71 10.83 -12.04
C THR A 243 25.97 10.77 -13.36
N TRP A 244 25.82 9.60 -13.99
CA TRP A 244 25.08 9.45 -15.25
C TRP A 244 23.62 9.88 -15.12
N ARG A 245 22.96 9.59 -14.00
CA ARG A 245 21.59 10.05 -13.70
C ARG A 245 21.55 11.56 -13.50
N TRP A 246 22.48 12.15 -12.75
CA TRP A 246 22.67 13.60 -12.66
C TRP A 246 22.96 14.23 -14.04
N PHE A 247 23.74 13.56 -14.89
CA PHE A 247 24.07 13.97 -16.26
C PHE A 247 22.89 13.79 -17.25
N VAL A 248 22.01 12.79 -17.06
CA VAL A 248 20.92 12.44 -18.00
C VAL A 248 19.56 13.02 -17.59
N GLU A 249 19.30 13.18 -16.28
CA GLU A 249 18.08 13.81 -15.75
C GLU A 249 18.13 15.34 -15.95
N TYR A 250 19.29 15.98 -15.87
CA TYR A 250 19.50 17.36 -16.32
C TYR A 250 19.70 17.46 -17.84
N ARG A 251 18.73 16.89 -18.56
CA ARG A 251 18.71 16.69 -20.01
C ARG A 251 18.84 17.98 -20.84
N TYR A 252 18.74 19.15 -20.20
CA TYR A 252 18.98 20.45 -20.81
C TYR A 252 20.44 20.93 -20.68
N GLY A 253 21.09 20.68 -19.54
CA GLY A 253 22.46 21.14 -19.27
C GLY A 253 23.53 20.29 -19.96
N PHE A 254 23.33 18.96 -20.00
CA PHE A 254 24.29 18.04 -20.59
C PHE A 254 24.50 18.26 -22.09
N PHE A 255 23.40 18.32 -22.86
CA PHE A 255 23.52 18.64 -24.29
C PHE A 255 24.05 20.06 -24.49
N LYS A 256 23.56 21.04 -23.72
CA LYS A 256 23.97 22.45 -23.85
C LYS A 256 25.47 22.71 -23.63
N TYR A 257 26.07 22.13 -22.59
CA TYR A 257 27.45 22.44 -22.19
C TYR A 257 28.43 21.30 -22.45
N PHE A 258 28.07 20.07 -22.09
CA PHE A 258 28.99 18.94 -22.17
C PHE A 258 29.21 18.49 -23.61
N MET A 259 28.16 18.37 -24.42
CA MET A 259 28.31 17.98 -25.83
C MET A 259 29.08 19.04 -26.63
N THR A 260 28.84 20.32 -26.34
CA THR A 260 29.60 21.46 -26.88
C THR A 260 31.09 21.36 -26.52
N LEU A 261 31.42 21.12 -25.26
CA LEU A 261 32.80 20.94 -24.80
C LEU A 261 33.46 19.69 -25.40
N LEU A 262 32.73 18.58 -25.49
CA LEU A 262 33.22 17.33 -26.06
C LEU A 262 33.55 17.49 -27.55
N LEU A 263 32.64 18.06 -28.34
CA LEU A 263 32.84 18.30 -29.76
C LEU A 263 33.98 19.30 -30.01
N PHE A 264 34.09 20.34 -29.18
CA PHE A 264 35.21 21.28 -29.25
C PHE A 264 36.55 20.60 -28.95
N THR A 265 36.62 19.82 -27.88
CA THR A 265 37.83 19.10 -27.47
C THR A 265 38.22 18.04 -28.51
N ALA A 266 37.26 17.28 -29.04
CA ALA A 266 37.47 16.31 -30.11
C ALA A 266 37.97 16.99 -31.40
N THR A 267 37.43 18.17 -31.74
CA THR A 267 37.89 18.98 -32.89
C THR A 267 39.35 19.39 -32.72
N ILE A 268 39.75 19.86 -31.53
CA ILE A 268 41.13 20.25 -31.25
C ILE A 268 42.06 19.04 -31.31
N ILE A 269 41.70 17.93 -30.64
CA ILE A 269 42.57 16.75 -30.56
C ILE A 269 42.74 16.11 -31.94
N VAL A 270 41.64 15.77 -32.62
CA VAL A 270 41.67 15.09 -33.93
C VAL A 270 42.22 16.03 -35.01
N GLY A 271 41.83 17.32 -34.96
CA GLY A 271 42.36 18.34 -35.86
C GLY A 271 43.85 18.59 -35.64
N GLY A 272 44.32 18.62 -34.41
CA GLY A 272 45.74 18.80 -34.06
C GLY A 272 46.60 17.63 -34.50
N ILE A 273 46.15 16.39 -34.27
CA ILE A 273 46.78 15.17 -34.80
C ILE A 273 46.81 15.21 -36.33
N GLY A 274 45.70 15.60 -36.96
CA GLY A 274 45.61 15.75 -38.41
C GLY A 274 46.58 16.79 -38.97
N ILE A 275 46.69 17.96 -38.34
CA ILE A 275 47.59 19.05 -38.72
C ILE A 275 49.06 18.65 -38.52
N HIS A 276 49.40 18.00 -37.40
CA HIS A 276 50.77 17.55 -37.13
C HIS A 276 51.20 16.46 -38.11
N SER A 277 50.36 15.44 -38.32
CA SER A 277 50.59 14.37 -39.30
C SER A 277 50.71 14.92 -40.73
N TYR A 278 49.89 15.92 -41.09
CA TYR A 278 49.98 16.62 -42.37
C TYR A 278 51.30 17.40 -42.51
N ALA A 279 51.72 18.11 -41.46
CA ALA A 279 52.97 18.87 -41.46
C ALA A 279 54.21 17.96 -41.57
N GLU A 280 54.21 16.80 -40.91
CA GLU A 280 55.27 15.80 -41.05
C GLU A 280 55.33 15.21 -42.47
N HIS A 281 54.17 14.86 -43.06
CA HIS A 281 54.13 14.38 -44.44
C HIS A 281 54.57 15.46 -45.46
N ALA A 282 54.17 16.72 -45.24
CA ALA A 282 54.53 17.84 -46.10
C ALA A 282 56.03 18.19 -46.02
N ALA A 283 56.68 17.95 -44.88
CA ALA A 283 58.12 18.17 -44.70
C ALA A 283 58.99 17.21 -45.54
N HIS A 284 58.43 16.13 -46.08
CA HIS A 284 59.13 15.17 -46.94
C HIS A 284 59.01 15.47 -48.46
N LEU A 285 58.30 16.53 -48.86
CA LEU A 285 58.14 16.91 -50.27
C LEU A 285 59.32 17.77 -50.80
N PRO A 286 59.76 17.61 -52.07
CA PRO A 286 61.06 18.13 -52.53
C PRO A 286 61.21 19.66 -52.67
N ASN A 287 60.21 20.47 -52.29
CA ASN A 287 60.24 21.95 -52.38
C ASN A 287 59.48 22.63 -51.23
N ALA A 288 59.23 21.94 -50.11
CA ALA A 288 58.42 22.48 -49.03
C ALA A 288 59.25 23.30 -48.02
N THR A 289 58.91 24.57 -47.83
CA THR A 289 59.42 25.46 -46.76
C THR A 289 58.65 25.28 -45.44
N VAL A 290 58.25 24.05 -45.12
CA VAL A 290 57.44 23.76 -43.92
C VAL A 290 58.38 23.33 -42.78
N HIS A 291 58.55 24.21 -41.79
CA HIS A 291 59.23 23.87 -40.55
C HIS A 291 58.41 22.86 -39.74
N HIS A 292 59.09 21.92 -39.07
CA HIS A 292 58.47 20.99 -38.13
C HIS A 292 57.60 21.74 -37.12
N ILE A 293 56.28 21.49 -37.15
CA ILE A 293 55.32 22.18 -36.28
C ILE A 293 55.23 21.42 -34.94
N PRO A 294 55.61 22.03 -33.81
CA PRO A 294 55.45 21.40 -32.50
C PRO A 294 53.96 21.20 -32.17
N TRP A 295 53.66 20.16 -31.38
CA TRP A 295 52.29 19.75 -31.04
C TRP A 295 51.39 20.90 -30.54
N TRP A 296 51.92 21.81 -29.73
CA TRP A 296 51.14 22.95 -29.20
C TRP A 296 50.64 23.89 -30.32
N GLU A 297 51.44 24.09 -31.37
CA GLU A 297 51.08 24.95 -32.50
C GLU A 297 50.07 24.25 -33.41
N ALA A 298 50.17 22.92 -33.56
CA ALA A 298 49.19 22.11 -34.27
C ALA A 298 47.81 22.15 -33.59
N PHE A 299 47.75 22.01 -32.27
CA PHE A 299 46.50 22.13 -31.50
C PHE A 299 45.93 23.56 -31.54
N TYR A 300 46.78 24.59 -31.46
CA TYR A 300 46.34 25.98 -31.61
C TYR A 300 45.73 26.25 -32.99
N LYS A 301 46.36 25.76 -34.07
CA LYS A 301 45.82 25.87 -35.43
C LYS A 301 44.52 25.08 -35.60
N ALA A 302 44.35 23.95 -34.90
CA ALA A 302 43.11 23.16 -34.93
C ALA A 302 41.89 23.89 -34.35
N ILE A 303 42.10 24.88 -33.46
CA ILE A 303 41.01 25.74 -32.96
C ILE A 303 40.32 26.46 -34.14
N LYS A 304 41.05 26.82 -35.21
CA LYS A 304 40.47 27.49 -36.39
C LYS A 304 39.41 26.64 -37.11
N PHE A 305 39.44 25.31 -36.97
CA PHE A 305 38.39 24.44 -37.52
C PHE A 305 37.03 24.64 -36.84
N SER A 306 37.00 25.16 -35.61
CA SER A 306 35.75 25.44 -34.88
C SER A 306 35.00 26.69 -35.37
N ALA A 307 35.63 27.52 -36.21
CA ALA A 307 35.12 28.84 -36.59
C ALA A 307 35.00 29.07 -38.12
N ILE A 308 34.95 27.98 -38.92
CA ILE A 308 34.83 28.02 -40.40
C ILE A 308 35.87 28.97 -41.03
N PHE A 309 37.11 28.97 -40.53
CA PHE A 309 38.19 29.70 -41.18
C PHE A 309 38.77 28.87 -42.34
N PRO A 310 39.32 29.52 -43.38
CA PRO A 310 40.06 28.82 -44.41
C PRO A 310 41.19 27.96 -43.80
N PRO A 311 41.57 26.85 -44.46
CA PRO A 311 42.63 25.99 -43.96
C PRO A 311 43.89 26.82 -43.64
N PRO A 312 44.62 26.51 -42.57
CA PRO A 312 45.82 27.26 -42.18
C PRO A 312 47.01 27.07 -43.14
N PHE A 313 46.81 26.42 -44.28
CA PHE A 313 47.82 26.09 -45.28
C PHE A 313 47.27 26.39 -46.69
N ASP A 314 48.07 27.07 -47.52
CA ASP A 314 47.69 27.57 -48.86
C ASP A 314 48.00 26.58 -50.02
N TYR A 315 48.20 25.28 -49.74
CA TYR A 315 48.69 24.30 -50.73
C TYR A 315 47.60 23.36 -51.29
N GLU A 316 47.83 22.84 -52.51
CA GLU A 316 46.87 22.03 -53.30
C GLU A 316 46.30 20.81 -52.54
N ALA A 317 45.01 20.56 -52.78
CA ALA A 317 44.12 19.74 -51.96
C ALA A 317 44.34 18.20 -52.00
N SER A 318 45.39 17.70 -52.63
CA SER A 318 45.56 16.26 -52.90
C SER A 318 46.24 15.44 -51.79
N ALA A 319 46.65 16.06 -50.66
CA ALA A 319 47.46 15.40 -49.62
C ALA A 319 46.92 15.51 -48.18
N TYR A 320 45.60 15.65 -47.97
CA TYR A 320 45.06 15.70 -46.60
C TYR A 320 45.00 14.31 -45.96
N SER A 321 45.55 14.17 -44.74
CA SER A 321 45.37 12.95 -43.95
C SER A 321 43.89 12.76 -43.58
N PRO A 322 43.37 11.52 -43.49
CA PRO A 322 42.00 11.26 -43.07
C PRO A 322 41.65 11.94 -41.74
N THR A 323 42.60 11.99 -40.80
CA THR A 323 42.45 12.64 -39.49
C THR A 323 42.28 14.15 -39.59
N TYR A 324 42.97 14.82 -40.54
CA TYR A 324 42.76 16.24 -40.82
C TYR A 324 41.35 16.53 -41.35
N VAL A 325 40.84 15.69 -42.25
CA VAL A 325 39.46 15.80 -42.78
C VAL A 325 38.44 15.58 -41.67
N TRP A 326 38.63 14.57 -40.82
CA TRP A 326 37.77 14.34 -39.66
C TRP A 326 37.79 15.49 -38.65
N GLY A 327 38.94 16.12 -38.42
CA GLY A 327 39.05 17.33 -37.61
C GLY A 327 38.20 18.48 -38.14
N LYS A 328 38.17 18.70 -39.46
CA LYS A 328 37.31 19.71 -40.10
C LYS A 328 35.82 19.36 -40.00
N VAL A 329 35.45 18.11 -40.22
CA VAL A 329 34.06 17.63 -40.11
C VAL A 329 33.55 17.80 -38.68
N LEU A 330 34.34 17.43 -37.69
CA LEU A 330 34.01 17.63 -36.27
C LEU A 330 33.87 19.10 -35.91
N GLY A 331 34.75 19.97 -36.43
CA GLY A 331 34.66 21.41 -36.26
C GLY A 331 33.39 22.02 -36.85
N LEU A 332 32.96 21.56 -38.03
CA LEU A 332 31.70 21.96 -38.64
C LEU A 332 30.48 21.48 -37.83
N ILE A 333 30.50 20.23 -37.36
CA ILE A 333 29.45 19.69 -36.49
C ILE A 333 29.36 20.49 -35.19
N PHE A 334 30.50 20.81 -34.56
CA PHE A 334 30.57 21.67 -33.38
C PHE A 334 29.96 23.05 -33.64
N PHE A 335 30.32 23.70 -34.75
CA PHE A 335 29.81 25.03 -35.09
C PHE A 335 28.29 25.00 -35.30
N MET A 336 27.79 24.07 -36.09
CA MET A 336 26.36 23.91 -36.36
C MET A 336 25.58 23.60 -35.07
N TYR A 337 26.14 22.75 -34.21
CA TYR A 337 25.57 22.43 -32.91
C TYR A 337 25.49 23.66 -32.00
N SER A 338 26.60 24.39 -31.87
CA SER A 338 26.69 25.59 -31.02
C SER A 338 25.79 26.72 -31.50
N ALA A 339 25.72 26.94 -32.83
CA ALA A 339 24.80 27.90 -33.43
C ALA A 339 23.33 27.52 -33.18
N SER A 340 22.99 26.24 -33.30
CA SER A 340 21.64 25.73 -33.00
C SER A 340 21.26 25.95 -31.53
N VAL A 341 22.20 25.66 -30.61
CA VAL A 341 22.01 25.92 -29.17
C VAL A 341 21.83 27.42 -28.90
N ALA A 342 22.64 28.29 -29.50
CA ALA A 342 22.52 29.75 -29.35
C ALA A 342 21.17 30.28 -29.85
N VAL A 343 20.68 29.81 -30.99
CA VAL A 343 19.35 30.15 -31.52
C VAL A 343 18.24 29.73 -30.55
N VAL A 344 18.31 28.52 -30.00
CA VAL A 344 17.35 28.04 -28.99
C VAL A 344 17.43 28.85 -27.69
N LEU A 345 18.62 29.37 -27.34
CA LEU A 345 18.80 30.21 -26.15
C LEU A 345 18.22 31.62 -26.31
N LEU A 346 18.27 32.17 -27.53
CA LEU A 346 17.71 33.49 -27.86
C LEU A 346 16.18 33.47 -28.05
N MET A 347 15.56 32.29 -28.18
CA MET A 347 14.11 32.13 -28.24
C MET A 347 13.46 32.31 -26.86
N GLY A 348 12.41 33.13 -26.76
CA GLY A 348 11.54 33.19 -25.59
C GLY A 348 10.79 31.86 -25.35
N ASP A 349 10.31 31.63 -24.12
CA ASP A 349 9.81 30.31 -23.68
C ASP A 349 8.72 29.73 -24.58
N THR A 350 7.85 30.57 -25.13
CA THR A 350 6.78 30.14 -26.04
C THR A 350 7.32 29.65 -27.39
N ALA A 351 8.31 30.34 -27.98
CA ALA A 351 8.93 29.94 -29.25
C ALA A 351 9.83 28.70 -29.08
N ARG A 352 10.58 28.63 -27.97
CA ARG A 352 11.39 27.47 -27.59
C ARG A 352 10.53 26.21 -27.45
N ARG A 353 9.36 26.32 -26.82
CA ARG A 353 8.39 25.22 -26.67
C ARG A 353 7.87 24.74 -28.03
N VAL A 354 7.56 25.64 -28.96
CA VAL A 354 7.10 25.28 -30.33
C VAL A 354 8.20 24.60 -31.16
N VAL A 355 9.44 25.06 -31.08
CA VAL A 355 10.56 24.50 -31.85
C VAL A 355 10.98 23.13 -31.33
N VAL A 356 11.05 22.94 -30.01
CA VAL A 356 11.27 21.60 -29.41
C VAL A 356 10.12 20.67 -29.79
N ARG A 357 8.88 21.16 -29.76
CA ARG A 357 7.70 20.39 -30.17
C ARG A 357 7.70 20.04 -31.65
N TRP A 358 8.28 20.86 -32.53
CA TRP A 358 8.39 20.57 -33.96
C TRP A 358 9.55 19.62 -34.27
N LEU A 359 10.74 19.83 -33.70
CA LEU A 359 11.93 18.99 -33.87
C LEU A 359 11.73 17.57 -33.33
N PHE A 360 10.99 17.42 -32.23
CA PHE A 360 10.76 16.14 -31.57
C PHE A 360 9.31 15.64 -31.70
N GLY A 361 8.42 16.37 -32.37
CA GLY A 361 6.98 16.10 -32.47
C GLY A 361 6.58 14.76 -33.11
N ARG A 362 7.47 14.21 -33.95
CA ARG A 362 7.34 12.86 -34.54
C ARG A 362 7.99 11.75 -33.68
N VAL A 363 8.73 12.10 -32.62
CA VAL A 363 9.54 11.19 -31.78
C VAL A 363 9.18 11.31 -30.28
N PHE A 364 7.97 11.74 -29.92
CA PHE A 364 7.53 11.70 -28.52
C PHE A 364 7.07 10.30 -28.12
N ARG A 365 7.72 9.78 -27.07
CA ARG A 365 7.30 8.59 -26.30
C ARG A 365 5.90 8.83 -25.70
N PRO A 366 5.12 7.77 -25.41
CA PRO A 366 3.87 7.91 -24.65
C PRO A 366 4.14 8.66 -23.33
N PHE A 367 3.26 9.61 -23.01
CA PHE A 367 3.34 10.43 -21.81
C PHE A 367 2.02 10.38 -21.03
N ASN A 368 2.10 10.68 -19.75
CA ASN A 368 0.98 10.82 -18.83
C ASN A 368 0.70 12.30 -18.61
N LEU A 369 -0.57 12.67 -18.60
CA LEU A 369 -1.05 14.04 -18.43
C LEU A 369 -1.68 14.21 -17.05
N ILE A 370 -1.32 15.27 -16.33
CA ILE A 370 -1.94 15.65 -15.07
C ILE A 370 -2.61 17.01 -15.27
N LEU A 371 -3.89 17.12 -14.89
CA LEU A 371 -4.68 18.34 -15.00
C LEU A 371 -4.95 18.90 -13.60
N GLY A 372 -4.34 20.03 -13.30
CA GLY A 372 -4.28 20.62 -11.96
C GLY A 372 -3.20 19.95 -11.10
N LEU A 373 -2.40 20.77 -10.44
CA LEU A 373 -1.37 20.43 -9.47
C LEU A 373 -1.82 20.84 -8.06
N ASN A 374 -2.13 19.82 -7.28
CA ASN A 374 -2.29 19.84 -5.83
C ASN A 374 -1.45 18.73 -5.20
N GLU A 375 -1.54 18.60 -3.88
CA GLU A 375 -0.86 17.56 -3.10
C GLU A 375 -1.04 16.14 -3.68
N LYS A 376 -2.29 15.73 -3.93
CA LYS A 376 -2.66 14.40 -4.45
C LYS A 376 -2.04 14.13 -5.82
N SER A 377 -2.10 15.11 -6.70
CA SER A 377 -1.57 15.00 -8.06
C SER A 377 -0.03 15.06 -8.11
N PHE A 378 0.59 15.75 -7.16
CA PHE A 378 2.04 15.82 -7.02
C PHE A 378 2.63 14.47 -6.60
N ASP A 379 1.95 13.73 -5.74
CA ASP A 379 2.36 12.36 -5.36
C ASP A 379 2.28 11.40 -6.54
N VAL A 380 1.19 11.47 -7.33
CA VAL A 380 1.05 10.68 -8.56
C VAL A 380 2.16 11.02 -9.55
N LEU A 381 2.44 12.32 -9.73
CA LEU A 381 3.53 12.80 -10.57
C LEU A 381 4.87 12.20 -10.12
N THR A 382 5.16 12.26 -8.82
CA THR A 382 6.41 11.77 -8.24
C THR A 382 6.56 10.25 -8.45
N ASP A 383 5.53 9.45 -8.20
CA ASP A 383 5.56 8.00 -8.47
C ASP A 383 5.75 7.68 -9.97
N LEU A 384 5.07 8.39 -10.87
CA LEU A 384 5.26 8.23 -12.32
C LEU A 384 6.70 8.58 -12.76
N ARG A 385 7.28 9.63 -12.18
CA ARG A 385 8.67 10.04 -12.44
C ARG A 385 9.68 9.03 -11.88
N LEU A 386 9.44 8.49 -10.69
CA LEU A 386 10.24 7.40 -10.11
C LEU A 386 10.25 6.15 -11.00
N ARG A 387 9.14 5.86 -11.69
CA ARG A 387 9.01 4.78 -12.69
C ARG A 387 9.62 5.11 -14.05
N ARG A 388 10.20 6.29 -14.21
CA ARG A 388 10.80 6.82 -15.45
C ARG A 388 9.79 7.03 -16.57
N GLU A 389 8.52 7.27 -16.23
CA GLU A 389 7.48 7.62 -17.19
C GLU A 389 7.53 9.13 -17.50
N TRP A 390 7.09 9.51 -18.70
CA TRP A 390 7.03 10.92 -19.10
C TRP A 390 5.76 11.54 -18.53
N VAL A 391 5.89 12.69 -17.86
CA VAL A 391 4.76 13.38 -17.24
C VAL A 391 4.71 14.82 -17.75
N VAL A 392 3.52 15.24 -18.17
CA VAL A 392 3.18 16.62 -18.49
C VAL A 392 2.08 17.05 -17.53
N ALA A 393 2.26 18.17 -16.85
CA ALA A 393 1.27 18.75 -15.95
C ALA A 393 0.79 20.09 -16.51
N LEU A 394 -0.50 20.37 -16.37
CA LEU A 394 -1.12 21.63 -16.74
C LEU A 394 -1.64 22.26 -15.44
N GLU A 395 -1.03 23.37 -15.04
CA GLU A 395 -1.31 24.10 -13.80
C GLU A 395 -1.41 25.59 -14.12
N HIS A 396 -2.43 26.26 -13.60
CA HIS A 396 -2.61 27.69 -13.81
C HIS A 396 -1.82 28.53 -12.81
N ASP A 397 -1.84 28.11 -11.55
CA ASP A 397 -1.24 28.79 -10.43
C ASP A 397 0.28 28.60 -10.43
N HIS A 398 0.97 29.65 -10.88
CA HIS A 398 2.43 29.71 -10.87
C HIS A 398 3.02 29.85 -9.46
N ASP A 399 2.24 30.35 -8.50
CA ASP A 399 2.66 30.54 -7.11
C ASP A 399 2.40 29.28 -6.26
N SER A 400 1.74 28.28 -6.83
CA SER A 400 1.55 26.98 -6.19
C SER A 400 2.90 26.32 -5.88
N PRO A 401 3.12 25.81 -4.64
CA PRO A 401 4.37 25.14 -4.28
C PRO A 401 4.65 23.93 -5.19
N TYR A 402 3.60 23.31 -5.73
CA TYR A 402 3.70 22.14 -6.61
C TYR A 402 4.20 22.48 -8.01
N TYR A 403 4.14 23.74 -8.46
CA TYR A 403 4.57 24.13 -9.79
C TYR A 403 6.09 23.94 -9.97
N GLU A 404 6.89 24.55 -9.10
CA GLU A 404 8.36 24.44 -9.15
C GLU A 404 8.83 23.04 -8.76
N ASP A 405 8.25 22.45 -7.71
CA ASP A 405 8.63 21.12 -7.24
C ASP A 405 8.41 20.06 -8.33
N SER A 406 7.31 20.14 -9.08
CA SER A 406 7.04 19.24 -10.21
C SER A 406 8.09 19.36 -11.32
N GLN A 407 8.59 20.58 -11.58
CA GLN A 407 9.69 20.79 -12.52
C GLN A 407 11.00 20.19 -12.00
N GLN A 408 11.28 20.30 -10.70
CA GLN A 408 12.45 19.69 -10.07
C GLN A 408 12.42 18.16 -10.14
N GLN A 409 11.23 17.53 -10.04
CA GLN A 409 11.03 16.09 -10.29
C GLN A 409 11.16 15.68 -11.78
N GLY A 410 11.38 16.65 -12.66
CA GLY A 410 11.62 16.46 -14.09
C GLY A 410 10.34 16.25 -14.91
N ALA A 411 9.18 16.68 -14.42
CA ALA A 411 7.97 16.80 -15.21
C ALA A 411 7.97 18.08 -16.05
N ILE A 412 7.21 18.07 -17.15
CA ILE A 412 7.01 19.28 -17.96
C ILE A 412 5.75 19.97 -17.45
N VAL A 413 5.89 21.08 -16.74
CA VAL A 413 4.75 21.86 -16.23
C VAL A 413 4.43 23.00 -17.19
N ILE A 414 3.16 23.14 -17.54
CA ILE A 414 2.65 24.17 -18.44
C ILE A 414 1.71 25.08 -17.62
N GLY A 415 2.18 26.32 -17.41
CA GLY A 415 1.45 27.42 -16.79
C GLY A 415 0.24 27.89 -17.59
N ASP A 416 -0.90 27.24 -17.45
CA ASP A 416 -2.14 27.54 -18.18
C ASP A 416 -3.35 26.98 -17.42
N GLU A 417 -4.57 27.45 -17.73
CA GLU A 417 -5.78 26.89 -17.13
C GLU A 417 -6.21 25.56 -17.79
N PRO A 418 -6.43 24.48 -17.01
CA PRO A 418 -6.88 23.19 -17.55
C PRO A 418 -8.24 23.27 -18.25
N GLN A 419 -9.08 24.21 -17.82
CA GLN A 419 -10.45 24.39 -18.31
C GLN A 419 -10.50 25.11 -19.67
N VAL A 420 -9.37 25.56 -20.21
CA VAL A 420 -9.32 26.28 -21.49
C VAL A 420 -9.14 25.29 -22.65
N PRO A 421 -10.13 25.13 -23.56
CA PRO A 421 -10.10 24.09 -24.61
C PRO A 421 -8.92 24.19 -25.57
N VAL A 422 -8.46 25.42 -25.86
CA VAL A 422 -7.30 25.66 -26.72
C VAL A 422 -6.04 25.09 -26.08
N LYS A 423 -5.88 25.24 -24.76
CA LYS A 423 -4.71 24.79 -24.02
C LYS A 423 -4.67 23.27 -23.91
N LEU A 424 -5.80 22.60 -23.72
CA LEU A 424 -5.87 21.14 -23.81
C LEU A 424 -5.40 20.63 -25.19
N LYS A 425 -5.84 21.26 -26.28
CA LYS A 425 -5.38 20.96 -27.65
C LYS A 425 -3.88 21.21 -27.79
N ASP A 426 -3.38 22.31 -27.24
CA ASP A 426 -1.97 22.67 -27.22
C ASP A 426 -1.14 21.75 -26.34
N VAL A 427 -1.67 21.06 -25.33
CA VAL A 427 -0.91 20.01 -24.62
C VAL A 427 -0.92 18.69 -25.38
N GLY A 428 -1.89 18.52 -26.28
CA GLY A 428 -2.04 17.31 -27.07
C GLY A 428 -2.59 16.16 -26.24
N PHE A 429 -3.57 16.43 -25.38
CA PHE A 429 -4.18 15.45 -24.48
C PHE A 429 -4.64 14.16 -25.18
N GLN A 430 -4.97 14.23 -26.48
CA GLN A 430 -5.32 13.06 -27.31
C GLN A 430 -4.20 12.01 -27.40
N ARG A 431 -2.94 12.45 -27.32
CA ARG A 431 -1.77 11.55 -27.39
C ARG A 431 -1.35 11.04 -26.01
N ALA A 432 -1.98 11.52 -24.94
CA ALA A 432 -1.68 11.08 -23.59
C ALA A 432 -2.12 9.62 -23.42
N LYS A 433 -1.19 8.78 -22.95
CA LYS A 433 -1.46 7.38 -22.62
C LYS A 433 -2.43 7.32 -21.44
N GLU A 434 -2.18 8.14 -20.43
CA GLU A 434 -3.00 8.25 -19.23
C GLU A 434 -3.24 9.72 -18.89
N VAL A 435 -4.43 10.04 -18.37
CA VAL A 435 -4.79 11.38 -17.89
C VAL A 435 -5.28 11.27 -16.44
N TYR A 436 -4.78 12.12 -15.56
CA TYR A 436 -5.13 12.18 -14.15
C TYR A 436 -5.80 13.52 -13.83
N ILE A 437 -7.02 13.45 -13.27
CA ILE A 437 -7.84 14.58 -12.86
C ILE A 437 -8.16 14.38 -11.37
N LEU A 438 -7.47 15.11 -10.50
CA LEU A 438 -7.40 14.86 -9.05
C LEU A 438 -7.77 16.09 -8.21
N GLY A 439 -8.54 17.02 -8.78
CA GLY A 439 -9.05 18.18 -8.07
C GLY A 439 -9.98 17.80 -6.92
N ASP A 440 -10.14 18.71 -5.97
CA ASP A 440 -11.03 18.51 -4.83
C ASP A 440 -12.50 18.77 -5.16
N ASP A 441 -12.79 19.62 -6.17
CA ASP A 441 -14.15 19.84 -6.67
C ASP A 441 -14.52 18.85 -7.79
N ASP A 442 -15.43 17.94 -7.45
CA ASP A 442 -16.01 16.99 -8.40
C ASP A 442 -16.61 17.67 -9.65
N SER A 443 -17.17 18.88 -9.50
CA SER A 443 -17.85 19.62 -10.57
C SER A 443 -16.84 20.10 -11.62
N GLU A 444 -15.69 20.61 -11.19
CA GLU A 444 -14.59 20.98 -12.08
C GLU A 444 -14.00 19.75 -12.76
N ASN A 445 -13.78 18.66 -12.00
CA ASN A 445 -13.29 17.40 -12.53
C ASN A 445 -14.22 16.84 -13.63
N LEU A 446 -15.54 16.85 -13.39
CA LEU A 446 -16.54 16.43 -14.39
C LEU A 446 -16.56 17.37 -15.60
N HIS A 447 -16.41 18.68 -15.40
CA HIS A 447 -16.37 19.65 -16.48
C HIS A 447 -15.18 19.40 -17.43
N LEU A 448 -13.99 19.13 -16.88
CA LEU A 448 -12.80 18.78 -17.65
C LEU A 448 -13.03 17.54 -18.51
N VAL A 449 -13.63 16.48 -17.93
CA VAL A 449 -13.94 15.26 -18.69
C VAL A 449 -14.90 15.55 -19.84
N GLN A 450 -15.96 16.33 -19.60
CA GLN A 450 -16.93 16.69 -20.64
C GLN A 450 -16.30 17.54 -21.76
N GLN A 451 -15.43 18.48 -21.40
CA GLN A 451 -14.70 19.27 -22.39
C GLN A 451 -13.79 18.38 -23.24
N MET A 452 -13.00 17.51 -22.61
CA MET A 452 -12.12 16.59 -23.32
C MET A 452 -12.89 15.64 -24.25
N ASP A 453 -14.02 15.09 -23.78
CA ASP A 453 -14.94 14.25 -24.57
C ASP A 453 -15.43 14.99 -25.83
N ARG A 454 -15.95 16.21 -25.67
CA ARG A 454 -16.40 17.06 -26.79
C ARG A 454 -15.28 17.29 -27.81
N LEU A 455 -14.07 17.60 -27.34
CA LEU A 455 -12.91 17.87 -28.20
C LEU A 455 -12.40 16.64 -28.96
N LEU A 456 -12.66 15.43 -28.46
CA LEU A 456 -12.34 14.18 -29.15
C LEU A 456 -13.32 13.91 -30.30
N VAL A 457 -14.61 14.11 -30.08
CA VAL A 457 -15.66 13.88 -31.12
C VAL A 457 -15.44 14.78 -32.33
N GLU A 458 -14.93 16.00 -32.15
CA GLU A 458 -14.58 16.94 -33.23
C GLU A 458 -13.51 16.41 -34.20
N ARG A 459 -12.73 15.38 -33.84
CA ARG A 459 -11.67 14.79 -34.69
C ARG A 459 -11.90 13.30 -34.90
N GLN A 460 -12.34 12.93 -36.11
CA GLN A 460 -12.61 11.54 -36.52
C GLN A 460 -11.39 10.58 -36.52
N ASN A 461 -10.17 11.07 -36.25
CA ASN A 461 -8.93 10.28 -36.30
C ASN A 461 -8.22 10.28 -34.94
N HIS A 462 -8.62 9.37 -34.06
CA HIS A 462 -7.90 9.06 -32.83
C HIS A 462 -7.55 7.58 -32.80
N SER A 463 -6.27 7.23 -32.96
CA SER A 463 -5.81 5.83 -33.02
C SER A 463 -5.20 5.32 -31.71
N SER A 464 -4.80 6.19 -30.79
CA SER A 464 -4.22 5.80 -29.49
C SER A 464 -5.30 5.48 -28.47
N GLN A 465 -5.14 4.38 -27.73
CA GLN A 465 -5.91 4.12 -26.52
C GLN A 465 -5.45 5.07 -25.41
N SER A 466 -6.39 5.75 -24.75
CA SER A 466 -6.12 6.64 -23.62
C SER A 466 -6.96 6.23 -22.41
N THR A 467 -6.38 6.32 -21.21
CA THR A 467 -7.07 5.99 -19.96
C THR A 467 -7.15 7.21 -19.05
N TRP A 468 -8.35 7.58 -18.60
CA TRP A 468 -8.57 8.75 -17.76
C TRP A 468 -8.97 8.33 -16.35
N TYR A 469 -8.25 8.83 -15.35
CA TYR A 469 -8.51 8.62 -13.94
C TYR A 469 -9.06 9.91 -13.33
N VAL A 470 -10.26 9.84 -12.78
CA VAL A 470 -11.02 11.01 -12.33
C VAL A 470 -11.42 10.82 -10.87
N GLN A 471 -10.96 11.71 -10.01
CA GLN A 471 -11.41 11.76 -8.63
C GLN A 471 -12.83 12.34 -8.58
N VAL A 472 -13.77 11.56 -8.04
CA VAL A 472 -15.15 12.00 -7.85
C VAL A 472 -15.65 11.42 -6.52
N GLN A 473 -15.93 12.28 -5.56
CA GLN A 473 -16.35 11.92 -4.21
C GLN A 473 -17.85 11.54 -4.22
N ASP A 474 -18.69 12.38 -4.81
CA ASP A 474 -20.14 12.21 -4.84
C ASP A 474 -20.57 11.02 -5.71
N ALA A 475 -21.37 10.14 -5.13
CA ALA A 475 -21.86 8.93 -5.80
C ALA A 475 -22.81 9.25 -6.98
N GLY A 476 -23.61 10.32 -6.88
CA GLY A 476 -24.51 10.76 -7.94
C GLY A 476 -23.75 11.28 -9.17
N LYS A 477 -22.74 12.13 -8.96
CA LYS A 477 -21.83 12.64 -9.99
C LYS A 477 -21.02 11.51 -10.63
N ARG A 478 -20.57 10.51 -9.86
CA ARG A 478 -19.95 9.28 -10.40
C ARG A 478 -20.89 8.52 -11.33
N GLN A 479 -22.14 8.31 -10.91
CA GLN A 479 -23.14 7.63 -11.74
C GLN A 479 -23.45 8.42 -13.01
N PHE A 480 -23.51 9.75 -12.91
CA PHE A 480 -23.67 10.63 -14.05
C PHE A 480 -22.51 10.48 -15.04
N LEU A 481 -21.26 10.57 -14.56
CA LEU A 481 -20.06 10.39 -15.39
C LEU A 481 -20.08 9.06 -16.16
N ASN A 482 -20.43 7.97 -15.48
CA ASN A 482 -20.55 6.62 -16.07
C ASN A 482 -21.61 6.50 -17.18
N LYS A 483 -22.62 7.37 -17.25
CA LYS A 483 -23.57 7.39 -18.37
C LYS A 483 -22.93 7.94 -19.66
N PHE A 484 -21.86 8.73 -19.56
CA PHE A 484 -21.16 9.32 -20.71
C PHE A 484 -20.00 8.45 -21.21
N THR A 485 -19.48 7.52 -20.40
CA THR A 485 -18.25 6.76 -20.71
C THR A 485 -18.36 5.77 -21.87
N HIS A 486 -19.55 5.25 -22.19
CA HIS A 486 -19.73 4.23 -23.23
C HIS A 486 -19.67 4.74 -24.68
N LYS A 487 -19.48 6.06 -24.90
CA LYS A 487 -19.56 6.65 -26.24
C LYS A 487 -18.21 6.82 -26.96
N LEU A 488 -17.08 6.60 -26.29
CA LEU A 488 -15.74 6.78 -26.88
C LEU A 488 -15.05 5.43 -27.17
N PRO A 489 -14.81 5.06 -28.44
CA PRO A 489 -14.27 3.74 -28.80
C PRO A 489 -12.82 3.51 -28.35
N ASN A 490 -12.05 4.58 -28.08
CA ASN A 490 -10.61 4.50 -27.76
C ASN A 490 -10.23 5.17 -26.42
N VAL A 491 -11.21 5.49 -25.56
CA VAL A 491 -10.96 6.10 -24.25
C VAL A 491 -11.64 5.29 -23.15
N SER A 492 -10.88 4.92 -22.12
CA SER A 492 -11.40 4.29 -20.90
C SER A 492 -11.40 5.30 -19.77
N ILE A 493 -12.57 5.62 -19.21
CA ILE A 493 -12.71 6.55 -18.09
C ILE A 493 -12.96 5.76 -16.81
N TYR A 494 -12.24 6.10 -15.75
CA TYR A 494 -12.31 5.48 -14.44
C TYR A 494 -12.49 6.55 -13.37
N SER A 495 -13.66 6.56 -12.74
CA SER A 495 -13.90 7.36 -11.54
C SER A 495 -13.49 6.61 -10.28
N PHE A 496 -12.96 7.31 -9.29
CA PHE A 496 -12.71 6.74 -7.95
C PHE A 496 -12.89 7.81 -6.87
N ASN A 497 -13.17 7.37 -5.64
CA ASN A 497 -13.15 8.22 -4.46
C ASN A 497 -11.92 7.84 -3.61
N LEU A 498 -11.02 8.81 -3.39
CA LEU A 498 -9.80 8.62 -2.62
C LEU A 498 -10.11 8.23 -1.17
N TYR A 499 -11.03 8.94 -0.51
CA TYR A 499 -11.39 8.70 0.88
C TYR A 499 -12.08 7.35 1.07
N GLU A 500 -12.88 6.92 0.10
CA GLU A 500 -13.47 5.58 0.07
C GLU A 500 -12.39 4.50 -0.01
N ASN A 501 -11.39 4.67 -0.88
CA ASN A 501 -10.26 3.73 -0.99
C ASN A 501 -9.43 3.66 0.30
N ILE A 502 -9.20 4.80 0.95
CA ILE A 502 -8.52 4.87 2.26
C ILE A 502 -9.31 4.10 3.31
N ALA A 503 -10.61 4.38 3.43
CA ALA A 503 -11.47 3.71 4.41
C ALA A 503 -11.56 2.19 4.17
N ARG A 504 -11.72 1.76 2.91
CA ARG A 504 -11.72 0.33 2.54
C ARG A 504 -10.40 -0.34 2.92
N ARG A 505 -9.25 0.25 2.56
CA ARG A 505 -7.94 -0.31 2.88
C ARG A 505 -7.73 -0.41 4.39
N LEU A 506 -8.12 0.64 5.12
CA LEU A 506 -8.02 0.70 6.57
C LEU A 506 -8.81 -0.44 7.21
N LEU A 507 -10.07 -0.66 6.82
CA LEU A 507 -10.93 -1.68 7.42
C LEU A 507 -10.57 -3.12 6.98
N ILE A 508 -10.03 -3.29 5.78
CA ILE A 508 -9.51 -4.60 5.33
C ILE A 508 -8.26 -4.96 6.15
N GLN A 509 -7.35 -3.99 6.34
CA GLN A 509 -6.10 -4.21 7.08
C GLN A 509 -6.34 -4.29 8.60
N TYR A 510 -7.23 -3.46 9.13
CA TYR A 510 -7.56 -3.35 10.54
C TYR A 510 -9.07 -3.57 10.73
N PRO A 511 -9.51 -4.84 10.79
CA PRO A 511 -10.93 -5.15 10.86
C PRO A 511 -11.54 -4.68 12.17
N ILE A 512 -12.79 -4.22 12.09
CA ILE A 512 -13.61 -3.86 13.26
C ILE A 512 -14.21 -5.11 13.93
N ASP A 513 -14.30 -6.24 13.22
CA ASP A 513 -14.84 -7.51 13.71
C ASP A 513 -13.74 -8.44 14.25
N ARG A 514 -13.20 -8.09 15.43
CA ARG A 514 -12.13 -8.85 16.10
C ARG A 514 -12.64 -9.87 17.12
N PHE A 515 -13.85 -10.40 16.88
CA PHE A 515 -14.49 -11.36 17.78
C PHE A 515 -13.69 -12.65 17.98
N TYR A 516 -12.78 -12.99 17.07
CA TYR A 516 -11.87 -14.13 17.25
C TYR A 516 -10.86 -13.93 18.39
N HIS A 517 -10.59 -12.70 18.83
CA HIS A 517 -9.79 -12.42 20.02
C HIS A 517 -10.58 -12.64 21.31
N ASN A 518 -11.85 -12.21 21.32
CA ASN A 518 -12.76 -12.31 22.47
C ASN A 518 -14.12 -12.87 22.00
N PRO A 519 -14.27 -14.20 21.84
CA PRO A 519 -15.50 -14.80 21.30
C PRO A 519 -16.75 -14.62 22.16
N SER A 520 -16.56 -14.31 23.45
CA SER A 520 -17.62 -13.99 24.42
C SER A 520 -18.27 -12.64 24.16
N ASN A 521 -17.57 -11.70 23.50
CA ASN A 521 -18.10 -10.39 23.20
C ASN A 521 -19.02 -10.44 21.97
N ASP A 522 -20.14 -9.75 22.04
CA ASP A 522 -21.15 -9.70 20.99
C ASP A 522 -21.16 -8.36 20.25
N THR A 523 -20.44 -7.34 20.73
CA THR A 523 -20.53 -5.97 20.20
C THR A 523 -19.16 -5.42 19.82
N SER A 524 -19.03 -4.90 18.60
CA SER A 524 -17.88 -4.10 18.17
C SER A 524 -18.22 -2.62 18.27
N HIS A 525 -17.39 -1.86 18.98
CA HIS A 525 -17.57 -0.42 19.18
C HIS A 525 -16.62 0.37 18.26
N VAL A 526 -17.17 1.34 17.53
CA VAL A 526 -16.44 2.24 16.63
C VAL A 526 -16.66 3.67 17.07
N PHE A 527 -15.57 4.39 17.32
CA PHE A 527 -15.57 5.80 17.68
C PHE A 527 -14.89 6.60 16.57
N ILE A 528 -15.56 7.61 16.03
CA ILE A 528 -15.05 8.46 14.94
C ILE A 528 -15.02 9.90 15.44
N PHE A 529 -13.84 10.48 15.58
CA PHE A 529 -13.61 11.87 15.96
C PHE A 529 -13.32 12.70 14.71
N GLY A 530 -14.27 13.55 14.32
CA GLY A 530 -14.24 14.31 13.08
C GLY A 530 -15.10 13.70 11.98
N PHE A 531 -15.96 14.51 11.37
CA PHE A 531 -16.94 14.06 10.38
C PHE A 531 -16.90 14.91 9.10
N GLY A 532 -15.69 15.04 8.55
CA GLY A 532 -15.42 15.49 7.18
C GLY A 532 -15.53 14.32 6.17
N ASN A 533 -14.92 14.46 4.99
CA ASN A 533 -15.02 13.45 3.92
C ASN A 533 -14.52 12.05 4.35
N LEU A 534 -13.40 11.99 5.08
CA LEU A 534 -12.84 10.71 5.53
C LEU A 534 -13.68 10.06 6.63
N GLY A 535 -14.07 10.81 7.66
CA GLY A 535 -14.93 10.31 8.74
C GLY A 535 -16.29 9.81 8.21
N HIS A 536 -16.84 10.51 7.22
CA HIS A 536 -18.04 10.07 6.49
C HIS A 536 -17.83 8.72 5.77
N GLU A 537 -16.74 8.56 5.00
CA GLU A 537 -16.45 7.31 4.30
C GLU A 537 -16.12 6.15 5.25
N ILE A 538 -15.47 6.40 6.39
CA ILE A 538 -15.27 5.38 7.44
C ILE A 538 -16.61 4.91 7.99
N LEU A 539 -17.52 5.83 8.37
CA LEU A 539 -18.86 5.47 8.84
C LEU A 539 -19.61 4.66 7.78
N ARG A 540 -19.65 5.13 6.52
CA ARG A 540 -20.36 4.46 5.43
C ARG A 540 -19.83 3.03 5.22
N ASN A 541 -18.51 2.83 5.26
CA ASN A 541 -17.93 1.49 5.14
C ASN A 541 -18.18 0.62 6.38
N CYS A 542 -18.20 1.20 7.59
CA CYS A 542 -18.60 0.46 8.80
C CYS A 542 -20.05 -0.04 8.70
N LEU A 543 -20.98 0.78 8.20
CA LEU A 543 -22.37 0.38 8.00
C LEU A 543 -22.53 -0.71 6.92
N LYS A 544 -21.70 -0.68 5.87
CA LYS A 544 -21.68 -1.72 4.82
C LYS A 544 -21.04 -3.03 5.28
N MET A 545 -20.01 -2.98 6.13
CA MET A 545 -19.24 -4.14 6.60
C MET A 545 -19.72 -4.69 7.94
N GLY A 546 -20.58 -3.95 8.65
CA GLY A 546 -21.06 -4.18 10.01
C GLY A 546 -22.00 -5.37 10.22
N HIS A 547 -21.81 -6.46 9.48
CA HIS A 547 -22.69 -7.63 9.48
C HIS A 547 -21.89 -8.88 9.86
N PHE A 548 -21.80 -9.19 11.16
CA PHE A 548 -20.76 -10.08 11.72
C PHE A 548 -21.17 -11.53 12.04
N GLY A 549 -22.39 -11.95 11.71
CA GLY A 549 -22.92 -13.29 12.04
C GLY A 549 -23.18 -13.50 13.55
N LYS A 550 -23.80 -14.65 13.92
CA LYS A 550 -24.08 -15.05 15.32
C LYS A 550 -24.84 -14.00 16.17
N GLY A 551 -25.63 -13.12 15.56
CA GLY A 551 -26.35 -12.05 16.27
C GLY A 551 -25.47 -10.93 16.83
N ARG A 552 -24.20 -10.85 16.41
CA ARG A 552 -23.26 -9.81 16.82
C ARG A 552 -23.65 -8.44 16.28
N LYS A 553 -23.30 -7.39 17.04
CA LYS A 553 -23.75 -6.00 16.87
C LYS A 553 -22.61 -5.06 16.53
N LEU A 554 -22.97 -3.94 15.92
CA LEU A 554 -22.07 -2.80 15.67
C LEU A 554 -22.60 -1.57 16.39
N ALA A 555 -21.78 -0.94 17.24
CA ALA A 555 -22.10 0.32 17.89
C ALA A 555 -21.17 1.41 17.37
N VAL A 556 -21.72 2.44 16.74
CA VAL A 556 -20.95 3.55 16.16
C VAL A 556 -21.27 4.87 16.86
N HIS A 557 -20.22 5.56 17.30
CA HIS A 557 -20.29 6.87 17.93
C HIS A 557 -19.46 7.87 17.12
N VAL A 558 -20.12 8.92 16.62
CA VAL A 558 -19.49 9.98 15.82
C VAL A 558 -19.41 11.25 16.66
N PHE A 559 -18.22 11.83 16.77
CA PHE A 559 -17.97 13.10 17.47
C PHE A 559 -17.64 14.17 16.44
N ALA A 560 -18.44 15.24 16.40
CA ALA A 560 -18.27 16.36 15.48
C ALA A 560 -18.62 17.69 16.15
N GLU A 561 -18.03 18.80 15.68
CA GLU A 561 -18.32 20.14 16.23
C GLU A 561 -19.81 20.49 16.12
N ASP A 562 -20.38 20.29 14.92
CA ASP A 562 -21.80 20.50 14.60
C ASP A 562 -22.57 19.17 14.50
N ALA A 563 -22.53 18.37 15.57
CA ALA A 563 -23.06 17.01 15.57
C ALA A 563 -24.52 16.89 15.09
N THR A 564 -25.40 17.81 15.49
CA THR A 564 -26.82 17.80 15.10
C THR A 564 -27.00 18.04 13.59
N ASP A 565 -26.27 19.00 13.01
CA ASP A 565 -26.38 19.34 11.59
C ASP A 565 -25.76 18.24 10.71
N LYS A 566 -24.63 17.69 11.16
CA LYS A 566 -23.97 16.55 10.50
C LYS A 566 -24.86 15.30 10.54
N GLN A 567 -25.52 15.02 11.66
CA GLN A 567 -26.49 13.93 11.78
C GLN A 567 -27.68 14.13 10.84
N ALA A 568 -28.26 15.33 10.81
CA ALA A 568 -29.39 15.64 9.94
C ALA A 568 -29.03 15.52 8.45
N THR A 569 -27.86 16.00 8.06
CA THR A 569 -27.35 15.90 6.69
C THR A 569 -27.09 14.45 6.29
N PHE A 570 -26.46 13.67 7.18
CA PHE A 570 -26.22 12.24 6.95
C PHE A 570 -27.52 11.45 6.82
N ALA A 571 -28.51 11.74 7.67
CA ALA A 571 -29.84 11.14 7.62
C ALA A 571 -30.59 11.50 6.32
N ALA A 572 -30.50 12.75 5.87
CA ALA A 572 -31.10 13.20 4.61
C ALA A 572 -30.49 12.50 3.39
N MET A 573 -29.18 12.25 3.41
CA MET A 573 -28.48 11.50 2.36
C MET A 573 -28.75 9.99 2.42
N ASN A 574 -29.10 9.45 3.60
CA ASN A 574 -29.35 8.03 3.82
C ASN A 574 -30.71 7.80 4.52
N PRO A 575 -31.85 8.02 3.84
CA PRO A 575 -33.18 7.95 4.47
C PRO A 575 -33.50 6.58 5.10
N CYS A 576 -32.89 5.50 4.63
CA CYS A 576 -33.05 4.16 5.20
C CYS A 576 -32.58 4.06 6.66
N LEU A 577 -31.68 4.94 7.10
CA LEU A 577 -31.17 4.99 8.47
C LEU A 577 -32.01 5.86 9.40
N ALA A 578 -33.07 6.51 8.89
CA ALA A 578 -33.89 7.42 9.69
C ALA A 578 -34.45 6.71 10.92
N ALA A 579 -34.84 5.44 10.81
CA ALA A 579 -35.33 4.63 11.93
C ALA A 579 -34.30 4.42 13.06
N LEU A 580 -32.99 4.41 12.73
CA LEU A 580 -31.93 4.29 13.73
C LEU A 580 -31.71 5.58 14.52
N ILE A 581 -32.01 6.73 13.89
CA ILE A 581 -31.77 8.07 14.44
C ILE A 581 -33.02 8.57 15.17
N ALA A 582 -34.19 8.40 14.54
CA ALA A 582 -35.49 8.80 15.02
C ALA A 582 -36.54 7.76 14.58
N PRO A 583 -36.98 6.87 15.48
CA PRO A 583 -37.91 5.78 15.16
C PRO A 583 -39.23 6.22 14.51
N ASP A 584 -39.67 7.44 14.79
CA ASP A 584 -40.92 8.00 14.24
C ASP A 584 -40.75 8.62 12.83
N ALA A 585 -39.53 8.70 12.31
CA ALA A 585 -39.20 9.38 11.05
C ALA A 585 -38.99 8.42 9.87
N ILE A 586 -39.63 7.23 9.89
CA ILE A 586 -39.50 6.24 8.81
C ILE A 586 -40.01 6.85 7.49
N PRO A 587 -39.23 6.84 6.39
CA PRO A 587 -39.69 7.38 5.12
C PRO A 587 -40.87 6.58 4.59
N ALA A 588 -41.83 7.24 3.93
CA ALA A 588 -43.04 6.60 3.39
C ALA A 588 -42.77 5.38 2.49
N ALA A 589 -41.62 5.36 1.79
CA ALA A 589 -41.20 4.22 0.97
C ALA A 589 -40.94 2.93 1.78
N PHE A 590 -40.68 3.06 3.08
CA PHE A 590 -40.44 1.94 4.01
C PHE A 590 -41.56 1.78 5.04
N ASP A 591 -42.57 2.66 5.02
CA ASP A 591 -43.68 2.64 5.96
C ASP A 591 -44.76 1.61 5.58
N ASN A 592 -44.32 0.38 5.41
CA ASN A 592 -45.14 -0.81 5.20
C ASN A 592 -44.51 -2.00 5.94
N VAL A 593 -45.23 -3.11 6.07
CA VAL A 593 -44.78 -4.28 6.86
C VAL A 593 -43.44 -4.78 6.34
N LEU A 594 -43.29 -4.96 5.03
CA LEU A 594 -42.09 -5.50 4.42
C LEU A 594 -40.88 -4.57 4.56
N GLY A 595 -41.09 -3.27 4.39
CA GLY A 595 -40.08 -2.23 4.53
C GLY A 595 -39.57 -2.13 5.97
N ARG A 596 -40.46 -2.16 6.95
CA ARG A 596 -40.10 -2.14 8.38
C ARG A 596 -39.35 -3.42 8.79
N GLU A 597 -39.82 -4.59 8.36
CA GLU A 597 -39.12 -5.88 8.58
C GLU A 597 -37.72 -5.87 7.96
N LEU A 598 -37.57 -5.33 6.73
CA LEU A 598 -36.29 -5.23 6.06
C LEU A 598 -35.32 -4.32 6.81
N LEU A 599 -35.77 -3.13 7.23
CA LEU A 599 -34.92 -2.19 7.96
C LEU A 599 -34.47 -2.77 9.31
N ASP A 600 -35.36 -3.46 10.04
CA ASP A 600 -35.02 -4.12 11.30
C ASP A 600 -33.99 -5.24 11.09
N GLU A 601 -34.17 -6.10 10.07
CA GLU A 601 -33.23 -7.18 9.78
C GLU A 601 -31.84 -6.66 9.34
N VAL A 602 -31.80 -5.57 8.56
CA VAL A 602 -30.57 -5.03 7.99
C VAL A 602 -29.82 -4.13 8.97
N PHE A 603 -30.52 -3.32 9.75
CA PHE A 603 -29.92 -2.27 10.57
C PHE A 603 -30.23 -2.40 12.07
N GLY A 604 -31.16 -3.25 12.50
CA GLY A 604 -31.55 -3.37 13.92
C GLY A 604 -30.45 -3.85 14.86
N HIS A 605 -29.39 -4.49 14.32
CA HIS A 605 -28.18 -4.85 15.08
C HIS A 605 -27.10 -3.74 15.10
N ILE A 606 -27.39 -2.57 14.53
CA ILE A 606 -26.48 -1.42 14.46
C ILE A 606 -27.04 -0.27 15.29
N SER A 607 -26.24 0.26 16.22
CA SER A 607 -26.55 1.53 16.90
C SER A 607 -25.67 2.65 16.36
N LEU A 608 -26.26 3.83 16.14
CA LEU A 608 -25.56 5.00 15.58
C LEU A 608 -25.89 6.24 16.41
N HIS A 609 -24.87 6.87 16.97
CA HIS A 609 -25.02 8.04 17.84
C HIS A 609 -24.08 9.16 17.41
N PHE A 610 -24.61 10.38 17.31
CA PHE A 610 -23.83 11.58 17.06
C PHE A 610 -23.70 12.38 18.36
N HIS A 611 -22.48 12.79 18.67
CA HIS A 611 -22.10 13.50 19.88
C HIS A 611 -21.36 14.78 19.51
N LYS A 612 -21.54 15.82 20.32
CA LYS A 612 -20.74 17.04 20.17
C LYS A 612 -19.27 16.72 20.52
N LEU A 613 -18.34 17.18 19.69
CA LEU A 613 -16.92 17.08 19.97
C LEU A 613 -16.62 17.83 21.30
N PRO A 614 -16.03 17.18 22.31
CA PRO A 614 -15.78 17.81 23.59
C PRO A 614 -14.66 18.85 23.48
N GLN A 615 -14.78 19.93 24.25
CA GLN A 615 -13.70 20.92 24.39
C GLN A 615 -12.55 20.41 25.27
N ASN A 616 -12.81 19.35 26.05
CA ASN A 616 -11.83 18.73 26.94
C ASN A 616 -11.95 17.20 26.82
N ASP A 617 -10.93 16.56 26.25
CA ASP A 617 -10.94 15.12 25.99
C ASP A 617 -10.98 14.29 27.29
N PHE A 618 -10.60 14.84 28.45
CA PHE A 618 -10.70 14.14 29.73
C PHE A 618 -12.15 13.78 30.10
N SER A 619 -13.15 14.51 29.60
CA SER A 619 -14.55 14.15 29.87
C SER A 619 -14.96 12.86 29.18
N LEU A 620 -14.32 12.46 28.06
CA LEU A 620 -14.67 11.27 27.28
C LEU A 620 -14.46 9.95 28.01
N LEU A 621 -13.57 9.94 29.01
CA LEU A 621 -13.25 8.78 29.83
C LEU A 621 -13.88 8.85 31.23
N HIS A 622 -14.94 9.65 31.38
CA HIS A 622 -15.79 9.62 32.57
C HIS A 622 -16.72 8.40 32.52
N ASP A 623 -17.08 7.85 33.68
CA ASP A 623 -17.92 6.64 33.83
C ASP A 623 -19.33 6.73 33.24
N THR A 624 -19.79 7.92 32.84
CA THR A 624 -21.08 8.13 32.18
C THR A 624 -20.97 8.22 30.65
N GLN A 625 -19.76 8.11 30.10
CA GLN A 625 -19.54 8.29 28.66
C GLN A 625 -19.47 6.95 27.92
N PRO A 626 -19.99 6.89 26.68
CA PRO A 626 -20.01 5.66 25.89
C PRO A 626 -18.62 5.05 25.65
N LEU A 627 -17.58 5.89 25.55
CA LEU A 627 -16.21 5.40 25.36
C LEU A 627 -15.71 4.65 26.59
N TYR A 628 -15.99 5.14 27.80
CA TYR A 628 -15.60 4.45 29.03
C TYR A 628 -16.32 3.10 29.17
N ASP A 629 -17.63 3.05 28.88
CA ASP A 629 -18.43 1.82 28.94
C ASP A 629 -17.93 0.74 27.96
N ALA A 630 -17.46 1.16 26.78
CA ALA A 630 -16.89 0.27 25.77
C ALA A 630 -15.52 -0.31 26.18
N LEU A 631 -14.76 0.40 27.03
CA LEU A 631 -13.42 0.01 27.49
C LEU A 631 -13.42 -1.04 28.62
N ARG A 632 -14.49 -1.82 28.74
CA ARG A 632 -14.59 -2.96 29.68
C ARG A 632 -13.69 -4.13 29.26
N PRO A 633 -13.34 -5.03 30.20
CA PRO A 633 -12.70 -6.31 29.86
C PRO A 633 -13.47 -7.02 28.73
N GLU A 634 -12.74 -7.61 27.78
CA GLU A 634 -13.29 -8.28 26.58
C GLU A 634 -13.93 -7.36 25.52
N GLY A 635 -14.04 -6.05 25.77
CA GLY A 635 -14.52 -5.07 24.79
C GLY A 635 -13.66 -5.04 23.52
N ILE A 636 -14.30 -4.81 22.37
CA ILE A 636 -13.65 -4.62 21.07
C ILE A 636 -13.92 -3.18 20.63
N VAL A 637 -12.87 -2.36 20.57
CA VAL A 637 -12.98 -0.91 20.37
C VAL A 637 -12.03 -0.47 19.25
N SER A 638 -12.56 0.24 18.26
CA SER A 638 -11.79 0.94 17.23
C SER A 638 -12.03 2.43 17.33
N ILE A 639 -10.96 3.23 17.44
CA ILE A 639 -11.02 4.68 17.58
C ILE A 639 -10.32 5.32 16.39
N TYR A 640 -11.03 6.18 15.66
CA TYR A 640 -10.54 6.89 14.48
C TYR A 640 -10.53 8.40 14.74
N PHE A 641 -9.37 9.04 14.64
CA PHE A 641 -9.23 10.49 14.62
C PHE A 641 -9.09 10.95 13.18
N THR A 642 -10.08 11.69 12.68
CA THR A 642 -10.24 12.17 11.30
C THR A 642 -10.75 13.61 11.25
N LEU A 643 -10.22 14.47 12.12
CA LEU A 643 -10.49 15.92 12.05
C LEU A 643 -9.88 16.49 10.76
N GLU A 644 -10.51 17.53 10.21
CA GLU A 644 -10.08 18.14 8.94
C GLU A 644 -8.69 18.80 9.05
N ASP A 645 -8.34 19.31 10.24
CA ASP A 645 -6.98 19.71 10.58
C ASP A 645 -6.20 18.52 11.17
N GLU A 646 -5.13 18.13 10.49
CA GLU A 646 -4.27 17.01 10.87
C GLU A 646 -3.59 17.23 12.23
N PHE A 647 -3.20 18.47 12.53
CA PHE A 647 -2.62 18.81 13.83
C PHE A 647 -3.67 18.74 14.93
N ALA A 648 -4.93 19.06 14.65
CA ALA A 648 -6.02 18.89 15.59
C ALA A 648 -6.24 17.41 15.94
N SER A 649 -6.21 16.51 14.95
CA SER A 649 -6.30 15.06 15.19
C SER A 649 -5.20 14.58 16.14
N ALA A 650 -3.94 14.96 15.88
CA ALA A 650 -2.81 14.61 16.73
C ALA A 650 -2.92 15.21 18.15
N ALA A 651 -3.39 16.46 18.27
CA ALA A 651 -3.55 17.13 19.56
C ALA A 651 -4.62 16.48 20.45
N HIS A 652 -5.81 16.21 19.90
CA HIS A 652 -6.89 15.51 20.59
C HIS A 652 -6.51 14.07 20.95
N LEU A 653 -5.75 13.39 20.09
CA LEU A 653 -5.25 12.06 20.40
C LEU A 653 -4.26 12.11 21.56
N SER A 654 -3.28 13.03 21.53
CA SER A 654 -2.23 13.11 22.55
C SER A 654 -2.79 13.31 23.97
N SER A 655 -3.85 14.10 24.13
CA SER A 655 -4.50 14.34 25.43
C SER A 655 -5.21 13.09 25.97
N LEU A 656 -5.86 12.32 25.09
CA LEU A 656 -6.62 11.12 25.44
C LEU A 656 -5.71 9.90 25.69
N LEU A 657 -4.62 9.83 24.92
CA LEU A 657 -3.77 8.65 24.80
C LEU A 657 -3.10 8.24 26.13
N GLU A 658 -2.63 9.20 26.93
CA GLU A 658 -2.02 8.91 28.24
C GLU A 658 -2.99 8.23 29.20
N ARG A 659 -4.25 8.67 29.21
CA ARG A 659 -5.28 8.11 30.10
C ARG A 659 -5.78 6.76 29.59
N LEU A 660 -5.92 6.58 28.27
CA LEU A 660 -6.20 5.27 27.69
C LEU A 660 -5.09 4.26 28.04
N ASN A 661 -3.83 4.67 27.96
CA ASN A 661 -2.68 3.85 28.34
C ASN A 661 -2.71 3.48 29.82
N ALA A 662 -3.04 4.43 30.72
CA ALA A 662 -3.20 4.16 32.14
C ALA A 662 -4.34 3.16 32.44
N LEU A 663 -5.49 3.29 31.75
CA LEU A 663 -6.60 2.34 31.87
C LEU A 663 -6.21 0.93 31.40
N GLN A 664 -5.45 0.82 30.32
CA GLN A 664 -4.95 -0.48 29.85
C GLN A 664 -3.89 -1.09 30.79
N GLN A 665 -3.20 -0.28 31.61
CA GLN A 665 -2.20 -0.77 32.57
C GLN A 665 -2.82 -1.34 33.85
N GLN A 666 -4.02 -0.91 34.24
CA GLN A 666 -4.69 -1.36 35.46
C GLN A 666 -5.62 -2.55 35.16
N PRO A 667 -5.23 -3.81 35.42
CA PRO A 667 -6.15 -4.93 35.25
C PRO A 667 -7.29 -4.81 36.26
N LEU A 668 -8.50 -4.54 35.78
CA LEU A 668 -9.73 -4.69 36.57
C LEU A 668 -9.83 -6.16 37.01
N ASN A 669 -9.67 -6.43 38.30
CA ASN A 669 -9.89 -7.75 38.92
C ASN A 669 -9.14 -8.92 38.27
N GLY A 670 -7.94 -8.69 37.71
CA GLY A 670 -7.14 -9.74 37.07
C GLY A 670 -7.70 -10.27 35.74
N GLN A 671 -8.67 -9.57 35.12
CA GLN A 671 -9.21 -9.92 33.81
C GLN A 671 -8.38 -9.35 32.64
N ASN A 672 -8.55 -9.95 31.46
CA ASN A 672 -7.90 -9.54 30.22
C ASN A 672 -8.24 -8.09 29.86
N ARG A 673 -7.27 -7.42 29.23
CA ARG A 673 -7.36 -6.05 28.74
C ARG A 673 -8.43 -5.90 27.65
N CYS A 674 -8.80 -4.66 27.32
CA CYS A 674 -9.72 -4.38 26.23
C CYS A 674 -8.96 -4.46 24.88
N ASP A 675 -9.59 -4.98 23.82
CA ASP A 675 -9.04 -4.94 22.45
C ASP A 675 -9.28 -3.55 21.85
N VAL A 676 -8.37 -2.62 22.14
CA VAL A 676 -8.40 -1.23 21.67
C VAL A 676 -7.42 -1.03 20.53
N GLN A 677 -7.91 -0.45 19.44
CA GLN A 677 -7.11 -0.03 18.30
C GLN A 677 -7.35 1.45 18.03
N VAL A 678 -6.27 2.22 17.88
CA VAL A 678 -6.34 3.67 17.68
C VAL A 678 -5.69 4.06 16.37
N PHE A 679 -6.40 4.86 15.59
CA PHE A 679 -6.02 5.29 14.26
C PHE A 679 -6.02 6.81 14.19
N CYS A 680 -4.93 7.40 13.73
CA CYS A 680 -4.80 8.84 13.52
C CYS A 680 -4.66 9.13 12.03
N TYR A 681 -5.60 9.87 11.46
CA TYR A 681 -5.40 10.45 10.14
C TYR A 681 -4.33 11.52 10.23
N TYR A 682 -3.29 11.37 9.40
CA TYR A 682 -2.23 12.34 9.28
C TYR A 682 -1.52 12.14 7.94
N ASN A 683 -1.40 13.20 7.16
CA ASN A 683 -0.84 13.16 5.82
C ASN A 683 0.49 13.94 5.78
N PHE A 684 1.59 13.25 6.10
CA PHE A 684 2.92 13.85 6.02
C PHE A 684 3.45 13.85 4.58
N PRO A 685 4.22 14.88 4.18
CA PRO A 685 4.88 14.94 2.88
C PRO A 685 5.98 13.85 2.70
N ASN A 686 6.31 13.10 3.75
CA ASN A 686 7.30 12.03 3.72
C ASN A 686 6.92 10.87 4.66
N GLU A 687 7.13 9.63 4.20
CA GLU A 687 6.96 8.40 4.99
C GLU A 687 7.81 8.40 6.28
N ALA A 688 9.02 8.99 6.24
CA ALA A 688 9.90 9.04 7.40
C ALA A 688 9.31 9.87 8.56
N GLU A 689 8.59 10.96 8.24
CA GLU A 689 7.91 11.80 9.23
C GLU A 689 6.68 11.09 9.81
N THR A 690 5.93 10.39 8.95
CA THR A 690 4.80 9.54 9.41
C THR A 690 5.29 8.49 10.41
N ALA A 691 6.37 7.79 10.07
CA ALA A 691 6.96 6.78 10.94
C ALA A 691 7.48 7.38 12.26
N LEU A 692 8.05 8.58 12.21
CA LEU A 692 8.53 9.28 13.40
C LEU A 692 7.38 9.67 14.35
N VAL A 693 6.30 10.24 13.83
CA VAL A 693 5.16 10.66 14.67
C VAL A 693 4.42 9.45 15.25
N GLU A 694 4.23 8.41 14.45
CA GLU A 694 3.66 7.16 14.96
C GLU A 694 4.54 6.54 16.06
N ARG A 695 5.86 6.53 15.86
CA ARG A 695 6.82 6.12 16.89
C ARG A 695 6.64 6.94 18.16
N ARG A 696 6.51 8.26 18.08
CA ARG A 696 6.27 9.13 19.24
C ARG A 696 5.00 8.78 20.00
N PHE A 697 3.89 8.53 19.31
CA PHE A 697 2.66 8.08 19.97
C PHE A 697 2.83 6.73 20.68
N ASN A 698 3.50 5.78 20.04
CA ASN A 698 3.74 4.46 20.61
C ASN A 698 4.78 4.44 21.74
N GLU A 699 5.71 5.39 21.75
CA GLU A 699 6.60 5.69 22.89
C GLU A 699 5.79 6.21 24.09
N LEU A 700 4.84 7.13 23.85
CA LEU A 700 3.99 7.71 24.89
C LEU A 700 3.01 6.69 25.49
N ALA A 701 2.42 5.83 24.66
CA ALA A 701 1.42 4.85 25.07
C ALA A 701 1.69 3.44 24.53
N PRO A 702 2.65 2.71 25.12
CA PRO A 702 3.04 1.39 24.64
C PRO A 702 1.95 0.31 24.80
N HIS A 703 0.89 0.59 25.56
CA HIS A 703 -0.25 -0.33 25.76
C HIS A 703 -1.44 -0.06 24.82
N VAL A 704 -1.40 1.05 24.07
CA VAL A 704 -2.46 1.45 23.14
C VAL A 704 -1.77 1.86 21.84
N PRO A 705 -1.40 0.88 20.99
CA PRO A 705 -0.67 1.19 19.76
C PRO A 705 -1.52 2.09 18.86
N VAL A 706 -0.91 3.18 18.41
CA VAL A 706 -1.47 4.11 17.44
C VAL A 706 -0.92 3.78 16.07
N VAL A 707 -1.82 3.76 15.09
CA VAL A 707 -1.49 3.61 13.68
C VAL A 707 -1.83 4.91 12.95
N CYS A 708 -0.84 5.53 12.30
CA CYS A 708 -1.10 6.64 11.41
C CYS A 708 -1.55 6.12 10.03
N PHE A 709 -2.57 6.73 9.44
CA PHE A 709 -3.13 6.30 8.15
C PHE A 709 -3.55 7.46 7.25
N GLY A 710 -3.80 7.15 5.97
CA GLY A 710 -4.30 8.11 4.99
C GLY A 710 -3.24 8.96 4.29
N ASN A 711 -1.94 8.66 4.47
CA ASN A 711 -0.85 9.35 3.78
C ASN A 711 -0.97 9.19 2.24
N PHE A 712 -1.05 10.32 1.52
CA PHE A 712 -1.26 10.36 0.08
C PHE A 712 -0.12 9.74 -0.72
N LEU A 713 1.12 9.68 -0.22
CA LEU A 713 2.22 8.99 -0.89
C LEU A 713 1.89 7.51 -1.21
N ASN A 714 1.11 6.87 -0.34
CA ASN A 714 0.66 5.48 -0.53
C ASN A 714 -0.65 5.38 -1.33
N GLU A 715 -1.51 6.38 -1.22
CA GLU A 715 -2.88 6.35 -1.74
C GLU A 715 -2.97 6.93 -3.16
N CYS A 716 -2.20 7.98 -3.42
CA CYS A 716 -2.05 8.72 -4.66
C CYS A 716 -0.81 8.27 -5.44
N SER A 717 -0.64 6.95 -5.62
CA SER A 717 0.38 6.41 -6.52
C SER A 717 -0.25 5.90 -7.81
N ALA A 718 0.53 5.85 -8.90
CA ALA A 718 0.08 5.23 -10.14
C ALA A 718 -0.26 3.75 -9.90
N ARG A 719 0.42 3.03 -9.00
CA ARG A 719 0.03 1.66 -8.63
C ARG A 719 -1.34 1.61 -7.96
N SER A 720 -1.61 2.48 -6.99
CA SER A 720 -2.87 2.52 -6.26
C SER A 720 -4.05 2.88 -7.17
N ILE A 721 -3.86 3.83 -8.09
CA ILE A 721 -4.89 4.30 -9.03
C ILE A 721 -5.01 3.40 -10.28
N ARG A 722 -3.88 3.04 -10.92
CA ARG A 722 -3.84 2.27 -12.19
C ARG A 722 -4.03 0.78 -11.96
N ASP A 723 -3.22 0.19 -11.08
CA ASP A 723 -3.17 -1.27 -10.89
C ASP A 723 -4.31 -1.77 -10.00
N ARG A 724 -5.04 -0.83 -9.37
CA ARG A 724 -6.20 -1.05 -8.53
C ARG A 724 -5.95 -2.23 -7.59
N ALA A 725 -4.90 -2.08 -6.77
CA ALA A 725 -4.47 -3.15 -5.87
C ALA A 725 -5.67 -3.74 -5.09
N LEU A 726 -6.61 -2.89 -4.65
CA LEU A 726 -7.84 -3.27 -3.94
C LEU A 726 -8.90 -4.02 -4.79
N ASP A 727 -8.85 -3.97 -6.13
CA ASP A 727 -9.85 -4.57 -7.01
C ASP A 727 -9.48 -5.98 -7.50
N GLN A 728 -8.33 -6.57 -7.14
CA GLN A 728 -7.95 -7.92 -7.62
C GLN A 728 -8.90 -9.02 -7.15
N LEU A 729 -9.23 -9.05 -5.85
CA LEU A 729 -10.20 -10.00 -5.30
C LEU A 729 -11.63 -9.73 -5.85
N PRO A 730 -12.11 -8.47 -5.91
CA PRO A 730 -13.37 -8.13 -6.59
C PRO A 730 -13.46 -8.58 -8.06
N GLN A 731 -12.35 -8.50 -8.81
CA GLN A 731 -12.29 -8.96 -10.20
C GLN A 731 -12.50 -10.47 -10.31
N LEU A 732 -11.91 -11.26 -9.40
CA LEU A 732 -12.09 -12.72 -9.36
C LEU A 732 -13.53 -13.09 -8.95
N ALA A 733 -14.10 -12.40 -7.98
CA ALA A 733 -15.50 -12.59 -7.58
C ALA A 733 -16.46 -12.30 -8.75
N ALA A 734 -16.21 -11.21 -9.51
CA ALA A 734 -17.01 -10.86 -10.68
C ALA A 734 -16.91 -11.90 -11.80
N LEU A 735 -15.71 -12.42 -12.05
CA LEU A 735 -15.48 -13.48 -13.03
C LEU A 735 -16.24 -14.77 -12.65
N TYR A 736 -16.14 -15.18 -11.38
CA TYR A 736 -16.82 -16.38 -10.87
C TYR A 736 -18.32 -16.25 -10.93
N TYR A 737 -18.85 -15.08 -10.57
CA TYR A 737 -20.27 -14.82 -10.70
C TYR A 737 -20.75 -15.02 -12.15
N ASP A 738 -20.03 -14.47 -13.13
CA ASP A 738 -20.42 -14.59 -14.54
C ASP A 738 -20.31 -16.01 -15.09
N GLU A 739 -19.23 -16.71 -14.80
CA GLU A 739 -18.95 -18.01 -15.40
C GLU A 739 -19.68 -19.13 -14.66
N VAL A 740 -19.58 -19.17 -13.33
CA VAL A 740 -20.10 -20.29 -12.53
C VAL A 740 -21.56 -20.08 -12.16
N ILE A 741 -21.96 -18.87 -11.79
CA ILE A 741 -23.32 -18.61 -11.31
C ILE A 741 -24.26 -18.32 -12.48
N ASP A 742 -23.93 -17.33 -13.31
CA ASP A 742 -24.80 -16.90 -14.41
C ASP A 742 -24.77 -17.85 -15.61
N LYS A 743 -23.58 -18.27 -16.08
CA LYS A 743 -23.45 -19.20 -17.21
C LYS A 743 -23.48 -20.68 -16.82
N GLN A 744 -23.48 -21.00 -15.53
CA GLN A 744 -23.47 -22.38 -15.01
C GLN A 744 -22.31 -23.24 -15.52
N GLN A 745 -21.15 -22.62 -15.75
CA GLN A 745 -19.92 -23.30 -16.18
C GLN A 745 -19.13 -23.81 -14.97
N SER A 746 -18.28 -24.82 -15.18
CA SER A 746 -17.30 -25.21 -14.17
C SER A 746 -16.20 -24.17 -14.05
N TRP A 747 -15.73 -23.89 -12.85
CA TRP A 747 -14.53 -23.08 -12.65
C TRP A 747 -13.31 -23.80 -13.22
N GLU A 748 -12.74 -23.27 -14.30
CA GLU A 748 -11.60 -23.89 -14.99
C GLU A 748 -10.33 -23.83 -14.15
N VAL A 749 -9.58 -24.93 -14.12
CA VAL A 749 -8.29 -25.02 -13.43
C VAL A 749 -7.19 -24.64 -14.42
N GLU A 750 -6.90 -23.34 -14.50
CA GLU A 750 -5.82 -22.76 -15.31
C GLU A 750 -4.70 -22.23 -14.42
N ALA A 751 -3.60 -21.77 -15.03
CA ALA A 751 -2.54 -21.10 -14.28
C ALA A 751 -3.09 -19.80 -13.65
N PRO A 752 -2.74 -19.47 -12.40
CA PRO A 752 -3.27 -18.30 -11.70
C PRO A 752 -3.13 -16.97 -12.48
N ALA A 753 -2.04 -16.81 -13.25
CA ALA A 753 -1.81 -15.63 -14.07
C ALA A 753 -2.87 -15.45 -15.17
N ASP A 754 -3.30 -16.54 -15.80
CA ASP A 754 -4.28 -16.51 -16.89
C ASP A 754 -5.67 -16.17 -16.36
N ILE A 755 -6.05 -16.74 -15.21
CA ILE A 755 -7.31 -16.41 -14.52
C ILE A 755 -7.35 -14.93 -14.12
N ILE A 756 -6.24 -14.38 -13.62
CA ILE A 756 -6.14 -12.96 -13.27
C ILE A 756 -6.31 -12.07 -14.51
N GLU A 757 -5.70 -12.41 -15.64
CA GLU A 757 -5.87 -11.64 -16.87
C GLU A 757 -7.32 -11.72 -17.40
N ARG A 758 -7.95 -12.89 -17.36
CA ARG A 758 -9.37 -13.05 -17.69
C ARG A 758 -10.26 -12.20 -16.78
N ALA A 759 -9.99 -12.19 -15.47
CA ALA A 759 -10.74 -11.41 -14.49
C ALA A 759 -10.64 -9.91 -14.79
N LYS A 760 -9.45 -9.41 -15.17
CA LYS A 760 -9.26 -8.01 -15.62
C LYS A 760 -10.05 -7.69 -16.88
N VAL A 761 -10.07 -8.60 -17.86
CA VAL A 761 -10.83 -8.41 -19.11
C VAL A 761 -12.33 -8.36 -18.81
N ASN A 762 -12.85 -9.30 -18.01
CA ASN A 762 -14.25 -9.31 -17.58
C ASN A 762 -14.62 -7.99 -16.89
N TRP A 763 -13.81 -7.55 -15.93
CA TRP A 763 -14.02 -6.34 -15.14
C TRP A 763 -14.16 -5.07 -15.99
N ARG A 764 -13.43 -4.95 -17.10
CA ARG A 764 -13.52 -3.77 -17.99
C ARG A 764 -14.91 -3.58 -18.58
N SER A 765 -15.64 -4.67 -18.82
CA SER A 765 -16.99 -4.62 -19.42
C SER A 765 -18.10 -4.41 -18.39
N LYS A 766 -17.80 -4.52 -17.09
CA LYS A 766 -18.78 -4.36 -16.01
C LYS A 766 -19.20 -2.91 -15.81
N LYS A 767 -20.48 -2.71 -15.50
CA LYS A 767 -21.01 -1.42 -15.04
C LYS A 767 -20.45 -1.10 -13.66
N GLU A 768 -20.26 0.18 -13.36
CA GLU A 768 -19.65 0.58 -12.09
C GLU A 768 -20.46 0.14 -10.87
N MET A 769 -21.79 0.13 -10.96
CA MET A 769 -22.65 -0.39 -9.89
C MET A 769 -22.43 -1.89 -9.63
N ASP A 770 -22.15 -2.68 -10.67
CA ASP A 770 -21.88 -4.11 -10.51
C ASP A 770 -20.47 -4.32 -9.94
N LYS A 771 -19.50 -3.49 -10.34
CA LYS A 771 -18.14 -3.48 -9.75
C LYS A 771 -18.19 -3.16 -8.26
N GLU A 772 -19.01 -2.18 -7.87
CA GLU A 772 -19.15 -1.78 -6.47
C GLU A 772 -19.73 -2.91 -5.61
N SER A 773 -20.76 -3.59 -6.10
CA SER A 773 -21.31 -4.77 -5.40
C SER A 773 -20.26 -5.89 -5.23
N ASN A 774 -19.42 -6.12 -6.24
CA ASN A 774 -18.32 -7.09 -6.15
C ASN A 774 -17.20 -6.65 -5.20
N ARG A 775 -16.92 -5.35 -5.09
CA ARG A 775 -15.97 -4.80 -4.10
C ARG A 775 -16.45 -5.10 -2.68
N LEU A 776 -17.71 -4.79 -2.39
CA LEU A 776 -18.27 -5.00 -1.06
C LEU A 776 -18.40 -6.48 -0.70
N PHE A 777 -18.76 -7.35 -1.65
CA PHE A 777 -18.72 -8.80 -1.44
C PHE A 777 -17.30 -9.26 -1.07
N ALA A 778 -16.30 -8.84 -1.84
CA ALA A 778 -14.90 -9.23 -1.64
C ALA A 778 -14.34 -8.73 -0.30
N ASP A 779 -14.61 -7.47 0.06
CA ASP A 779 -14.18 -6.90 1.34
C ASP A 779 -14.88 -7.61 2.52
N HIS A 780 -16.17 -7.96 2.35
CA HIS A 780 -16.93 -8.71 3.35
C HIS A 780 -16.61 -10.21 3.38
N ALA A 781 -15.90 -10.76 2.39
CA ALA A 781 -15.43 -12.15 2.42
C ALA A 781 -14.53 -12.39 3.64
N PHE A 782 -13.79 -11.36 4.08
CA PHE A 782 -12.93 -11.40 5.25
C PHE A 782 -13.69 -11.60 6.57
N VAL A 783 -14.87 -10.99 6.70
CA VAL A 783 -15.75 -11.18 7.86
C VAL A 783 -16.20 -12.65 7.93
N LYS A 784 -16.62 -13.21 6.80
CA LYS A 784 -17.04 -14.62 6.70
C LYS A 784 -15.90 -15.58 7.02
N MET A 785 -14.68 -15.26 6.59
CA MET A 785 -13.52 -16.08 6.92
C MET A 785 -13.11 -16.03 8.38
N ARG A 786 -13.31 -14.90 9.07
CA ARG A 786 -13.10 -14.82 10.52
C ARG A 786 -14.10 -15.65 11.31
N LEU A 787 -15.33 -15.86 10.79
CA LEU A 787 -16.27 -16.83 11.36
C LEU A 787 -15.73 -18.26 11.31
N VAL A 788 -15.13 -18.65 10.18
CA VAL A 788 -14.48 -19.97 10.04
C VAL A 788 -13.28 -20.07 10.95
N TRP A 789 -12.45 -19.03 11.02
CA TRP A 789 -11.22 -19.01 11.82
C TRP A 789 -11.44 -19.32 13.30
N GLU A 790 -12.54 -18.81 13.87
CA GLU A 790 -12.95 -19.08 15.25
C GLU A 790 -13.16 -20.59 15.52
N THR A 791 -13.52 -21.36 14.48
CA THR A 791 -13.82 -22.80 14.59
C THR A 791 -12.64 -23.73 14.28
N MET A 792 -11.53 -23.19 13.77
CA MET A 792 -10.38 -23.97 13.32
C MET A 792 -9.51 -24.45 14.47
N THR A 793 -8.95 -25.66 14.34
CA THR A 793 -7.92 -26.16 15.24
C THR A 793 -6.60 -25.43 15.04
N LEU A 794 -5.70 -25.56 16.01
CA LEU A 794 -4.34 -25.03 15.93
C LEU A 794 -3.59 -25.50 14.66
N GLU A 795 -3.68 -26.78 14.34
CA GLU A 795 -3.04 -27.38 13.16
C GLU A 795 -3.64 -26.86 11.83
N GLU A 796 -4.96 -26.66 11.80
CA GLU A 796 -5.66 -26.07 10.66
C GLU A 796 -5.20 -24.63 10.44
N LYS A 797 -5.13 -23.82 11.51
CA LYS A 797 -4.61 -22.44 11.46
C LYS A 797 -3.17 -22.39 10.96
N GLN A 798 -2.30 -23.30 11.43
CA GLN A 798 -0.92 -23.39 10.97
C GLN A 798 -0.82 -23.64 9.47
N ARG A 799 -1.51 -24.68 8.96
CA ARG A 799 -1.56 -24.97 7.52
C ARG A 799 -2.13 -23.82 6.72
N ALA A 800 -3.17 -23.17 7.22
CA ALA A 800 -3.82 -22.06 6.55
C ALA A 800 -2.89 -20.83 6.40
N THR A 801 -1.96 -20.64 7.34
CA THR A 801 -0.98 -19.54 7.33
C THR A 801 0.29 -19.82 6.52
N ASP A 802 0.54 -21.08 6.14
CA ASP A 802 1.70 -21.45 5.34
C ASP A 802 1.53 -20.99 3.89
N THR A 803 2.33 -20.01 3.47
CA THR A 803 2.27 -19.39 2.13
C THR A 803 2.85 -20.27 1.02
N THR A 804 3.51 -21.38 1.33
CA THR A 804 4.14 -22.27 0.35
C THR A 804 3.19 -23.33 -0.20
N THR A 805 2.03 -23.52 0.44
CA THR A 805 1.06 -24.57 0.10
C THR A 805 -0.20 -24.00 -0.55
N SER A 806 -0.69 -24.70 -1.57
CA SER A 806 -2.02 -24.45 -2.13
C SER A 806 -3.06 -24.91 -1.12
N ILE A 807 -3.90 -23.99 -0.64
CA ILE A 807 -4.94 -24.27 0.37
C ILE A 807 -6.36 -24.25 -0.20
N ALA A 808 -6.51 -24.22 -1.53
CA ALA A 808 -7.82 -23.99 -2.13
C ALA A 808 -8.82 -25.11 -1.77
N GLN A 809 -8.35 -26.35 -1.68
CA GLN A 809 -9.17 -27.49 -1.28
C GLN A 809 -9.44 -27.47 0.23
N GLU A 810 -8.42 -27.34 1.07
CA GLU A 810 -8.60 -27.28 2.52
C GLU A 810 -9.50 -26.11 2.93
N LEU A 811 -9.37 -24.96 2.27
CA LEU A 811 -10.21 -23.80 2.54
C LEU A 811 -11.69 -24.06 2.21
N ARG A 812 -11.99 -24.84 1.17
CA ARG A 812 -13.36 -25.30 0.92
C ARG A 812 -13.84 -26.19 2.04
N GLU A 813 -13.04 -27.15 2.47
CA GLU A 813 -13.38 -28.06 3.57
C GLU A 813 -13.60 -27.31 4.89
N TRP A 814 -12.77 -26.30 5.17
CA TRP A 814 -12.91 -25.44 6.35
C TRP A 814 -14.14 -24.54 6.28
N LEU A 815 -14.44 -23.95 5.13
CA LEU A 815 -15.70 -23.23 4.92
C LEU A 815 -16.89 -24.16 5.17
N GLN A 816 -16.87 -25.38 4.62
CA GLN A 816 -17.94 -26.36 4.81
C GLN A 816 -18.10 -26.79 6.27
N LYS A 817 -17.00 -27.00 6.98
CA LYS A 817 -16.97 -27.41 8.39
C LYS A 817 -17.38 -26.27 9.33
N GLY A 818 -16.83 -25.07 9.11
CA GLY A 818 -16.99 -23.91 9.99
C GLY A 818 -18.33 -23.21 9.80
N LEU A 819 -18.87 -23.23 8.59
CA LEU A 819 -20.19 -22.71 8.25
C LEU A 819 -21.20 -23.87 8.24
N LYS A 820 -21.50 -24.40 9.44
CA LYS A 820 -22.44 -25.54 9.64
C LYS A 820 -23.77 -25.33 8.91
N ASP A 821 -24.20 -24.08 8.78
CA ASP A 821 -25.34 -23.69 7.98
C ASP A 821 -24.93 -22.64 6.93
N TYR A 822 -24.70 -23.10 5.69
CA TYR A 822 -24.45 -22.22 4.55
C TYR A 822 -25.57 -21.21 4.34
N GLN A 823 -26.81 -21.54 4.72
CA GLN A 823 -27.95 -20.65 4.62
C GLN A 823 -27.79 -19.42 5.50
N GLU A 824 -27.28 -19.57 6.74
CA GLU A 824 -27.06 -18.41 7.63
C GLU A 824 -26.03 -17.43 7.06
N VAL A 825 -25.01 -17.95 6.37
CA VAL A 825 -23.96 -17.12 5.75
C VAL A 825 -24.44 -16.50 4.45
N ALA A 826 -25.27 -17.21 3.67
CA ALA A 826 -25.97 -16.63 2.53
C ALA A 826 -26.90 -15.49 2.98
N ASN A 827 -27.65 -15.70 4.08
CA ASN A 827 -28.48 -14.66 4.70
C ASN A 827 -27.63 -13.47 5.17
N LEU A 828 -26.42 -13.71 5.67
CA LEU A 828 -25.48 -12.66 6.03
C LEU A 828 -25.03 -11.85 4.81
N GLU A 829 -24.76 -12.51 3.68
CA GLU A 829 -24.40 -11.82 2.44
C GLU A 829 -25.56 -11.03 1.85
N HIS A 830 -26.77 -11.59 1.85
CA HIS A 830 -27.98 -10.90 1.41
C HIS A 830 -28.24 -9.65 2.25
N ARG A 831 -28.11 -9.74 3.57
CA ARG A 831 -28.26 -8.59 4.48
C ARG A 831 -27.25 -7.48 4.17
N ARG A 832 -25.99 -7.84 3.94
CA ARG A 832 -24.95 -6.90 3.53
C ARG A 832 -25.28 -6.28 2.16
N TRP A 833 -25.84 -7.06 1.24
CA TRP A 833 -26.29 -6.58 -0.08
C TRP A 833 -27.44 -5.59 0.03
N CYS A 834 -28.42 -5.87 0.89
CA CYS A 834 -29.47 -4.94 1.23
C CYS A 834 -28.89 -3.64 1.81
N ALA A 835 -27.95 -3.71 2.75
CA ALA A 835 -27.32 -2.53 3.34
C ALA A 835 -26.67 -1.62 2.29
N GLU A 836 -25.90 -2.19 1.35
CA GLU A 836 -25.34 -1.45 0.21
C GLU A 836 -26.42 -0.71 -0.57
N LYS A 837 -27.45 -1.43 -1.03
CA LYS A 837 -28.48 -0.86 -1.89
C LYS A 837 -29.30 0.20 -1.15
N LEU A 838 -29.67 -0.05 0.09
CA LEU A 838 -30.41 0.90 0.92
C LEU A 838 -29.60 2.19 1.16
N LEU A 839 -28.30 2.09 1.47
CA LEU A 839 -27.42 3.25 1.62
C LEU A 839 -27.19 4.02 0.30
N ASP A 840 -27.29 3.34 -0.84
CA ASP A 840 -27.25 3.98 -2.16
C ASP A 840 -28.62 4.56 -2.59
N GLY A 841 -29.61 4.53 -1.69
CA GLY A 841 -30.94 5.09 -1.87
C GLY A 841 -31.88 4.23 -2.70
N TRP A 842 -31.66 2.91 -2.76
CA TRP A 842 -32.62 1.98 -3.34
C TRP A 842 -33.73 1.66 -2.35
N ILE A 843 -34.91 1.34 -2.89
CA ILE A 843 -36.10 1.00 -2.12
C ILE A 843 -36.69 -0.34 -2.58
N PRO A 844 -37.42 -1.06 -1.71
CA PRO A 844 -38.18 -2.25 -2.11
C PRO A 844 -39.12 -1.93 -3.26
N LEU A 845 -39.18 -2.83 -4.24
CA LEU A 845 -40.18 -2.74 -5.32
C LEU A 845 -41.57 -3.14 -4.84
N LEU A 846 -41.63 -4.06 -3.88
CA LEU A 846 -42.87 -4.65 -3.36
C LEU A 846 -43.23 -4.03 -2.01
N ASN A 847 -44.52 -3.88 -1.77
CA ASN A 847 -45.04 -3.36 -0.50
C ASN A 847 -45.78 -4.44 0.31
N ASP A 848 -46.22 -5.53 -0.34
CA ASP A 848 -46.97 -6.63 0.29
C ASP A 848 -46.28 -7.99 0.04
N PRO A 849 -46.07 -8.82 1.08
CA PRO A 849 -45.59 -10.20 0.95
C PRO A 849 -46.37 -11.07 -0.05
N ALA A 850 -47.67 -10.83 -0.25
CA ALA A 850 -48.51 -11.59 -1.17
C ALA A 850 -48.14 -11.38 -2.66
N GLU A 851 -47.47 -10.28 -3.00
CA GLU A 851 -47.11 -9.92 -4.37
C GLU A 851 -45.82 -10.59 -4.86
N ILE A 852 -45.03 -11.20 -3.98
CA ILE A 852 -43.67 -11.70 -4.27
C ILE A 852 -43.68 -12.78 -5.35
N ALA A 853 -44.52 -13.82 -5.21
CA ALA A 853 -44.48 -14.99 -6.08
C ALA A 853 -44.82 -14.66 -7.55
N GLY A 854 -45.80 -13.79 -7.80
CA GLY A 854 -46.17 -13.34 -9.14
C GLY A 854 -45.15 -12.35 -9.74
N SER A 855 -44.53 -11.52 -8.89
CA SER A 855 -43.62 -10.46 -9.32
C SER A 855 -42.25 -10.98 -9.75
N VAL A 856 -41.77 -12.11 -9.22
CA VAL A 856 -40.50 -12.73 -9.66
C VAL A 856 -40.54 -13.09 -11.14
N GLN A 857 -41.65 -13.67 -11.60
CA GLN A 857 -41.81 -14.07 -12.99
C GLN A 857 -41.93 -12.85 -13.92
N HIS A 858 -42.63 -11.81 -13.46
CA HIS A 858 -42.73 -10.54 -14.18
C HIS A 858 -41.36 -9.85 -14.29
N TRP A 859 -40.60 -9.76 -13.20
CA TRP A 859 -39.24 -9.20 -13.17
C TRP A 859 -38.26 -9.92 -14.09
N LYS A 860 -38.37 -11.25 -14.22
CA LYS A 860 -37.50 -12.06 -15.10
C LYS A 860 -37.87 -11.92 -16.57
N ASN A 861 -39.16 -11.87 -16.89
CA ASN A 861 -39.63 -11.95 -18.28
C ASN A 861 -39.83 -10.58 -18.92
N ASP A 862 -40.15 -9.54 -18.15
CA ASP A 862 -40.39 -8.18 -18.63
C ASP A 862 -39.14 -7.29 -18.47
N LYS A 863 -38.33 -7.26 -19.54
CA LYS A 863 -37.12 -6.42 -19.59
C LYS A 863 -37.42 -4.91 -19.49
N PRO A 864 -38.43 -4.36 -20.19
CA PRO A 864 -38.85 -2.97 -20.00
C PRO A 864 -39.18 -2.61 -18.56
N PHE A 865 -40.01 -3.42 -17.88
CA PHE A 865 -40.39 -3.21 -16.49
C PHE A 865 -39.16 -3.21 -15.57
N LYS A 866 -38.31 -4.24 -15.68
CA LYS A 866 -37.06 -4.32 -14.90
C LYS A 866 -36.15 -3.12 -15.11
N THR A 867 -36.07 -2.63 -16.35
CA THR A 867 -35.23 -1.47 -16.69
C THR A 867 -35.79 -0.18 -16.08
N LEU A 868 -37.12 0.00 -16.13
CA LEU A 868 -37.81 1.14 -15.53
C LEU A 868 -37.65 1.13 -14.00
N ALA A 869 -37.95 0.01 -13.33
CA ALA A 869 -37.81 -0.13 -11.89
C ALA A 869 -36.37 0.18 -11.41
N ARG A 870 -35.35 -0.36 -12.10
CA ARG A 870 -33.94 -0.07 -11.79
C ARG A 870 -33.59 1.41 -12.02
N SER A 871 -34.20 2.08 -13.00
CA SER A 871 -33.99 3.52 -13.21
C SER A 871 -34.57 4.38 -12.07
N GLN A 872 -35.60 3.86 -11.39
CA GLN A 872 -36.23 4.47 -10.22
C GLN A 872 -35.59 4.00 -8.89
N LYS A 873 -34.45 3.30 -8.95
CA LYS A 873 -33.77 2.67 -7.80
C LYS A 873 -34.67 1.73 -7.00
N GLN A 874 -35.55 0.99 -7.67
CA GLN A 874 -36.36 -0.06 -7.06
C GLN A 874 -35.78 -1.44 -7.37
N HIS A 875 -35.78 -2.34 -6.39
CA HIS A 875 -35.33 -3.71 -6.58
C HIS A 875 -36.28 -4.73 -5.96
N LEU A 876 -36.49 -5.84 -6.68
CA LEU A 876 -37.32 -6.95 -6.23
C LEU A 876 -36.74 -7.64 -5.00
N ASP A 877 -35.44 -7.91 -5.01
CA ASP A 877 -34.77 -8.68 -3.95
C ASP A 877 -34.48 -7.86 -2.68
N LEU A 878 -34.93 -6.60 -2.60
CA LEU A 878 -34.89 -5.81 -1.36
C LEU A 878 -36.02 -6.24 -0.42
N VAL A 879 -35.88 -7.45 0.13
CA VAL A 879 -36.82 -8.09 1.05
C VAL A 879 -36.05 -8.81 2.17
N PRO A 880 -36.67 -9.05 3.33
CA PRO A 880 -36.07 -9.85 4.40
C PRO A 880 -35.63 -11.23 3.90
N THR A 881 -34.57 -11.79 4.48
CA THR A 881 -33.99 -13.09 4.06
C THR A 881 -35.02 -14.22 4.01
N ALA A 882 -35.96 -14.25 4.98
CA ALA A 882 -37.05 -15.23 5.02
C ALA A 882 -38.01 -15.17 3.81
N ARG A 883 -38.00 -14.06 3.06
CA ARG A 883 -38.85 -13.79 1.89
C ARG A 883 -38.09 -13.83 0.57
N LEU A 884 -36.77 -14.01 0.61
CA LEU A 884 -35.92 -14.06 -0.57
C LEU A 884 -36.21 -15.31 -1.39
N ALA A 885 -36.19 -15.19 -2.72
CA ALA A 885 -36.37 -16.33 -3.59
C ALA A 885 -35.24 -17.35 -3.39
N GLN A 886 -35.60 -18.63 -3.27
CA GLN A 886 -34.67 -19.76 -3.10
C GLN A 886 -33.54 -19.80 -4.15
N ILE A 887 -33.80 -19.31 -5.36
CA ILE A 887 -32.79 -19.22 -6.40
C ILE A 887 -31.69 -18.20 -6.08
N GLU A 888 -32.01 -17.06 -5.47
CA GLU A 888 -31.03 -16.03 -5.11
C GLU A 888 -30.20 -16.49 -3.90
N VAL A 889 -30.86 -17.09 -2.90
CA VAL A 889 -30.20 -17.81 -1.82
C VAL A 889 -29.16 -18.81 -2.34
N ALA A 890 -29.52 -19.62 -3.34
CA ALA A 890 -28.61 -20.60 -3.92
C ALA A 890 -27.41 -19.95 -4.65
N LYS A 891 -27.58 -18.73 -5.21
CA LYS A 891 -26.48 -17.97 -5.81
C LYS A 891 -25.53 -17.45 -4.74
N ASP A 892 -26.06 -16.89 -3.65
CA ASP A 892 -25.24 -16.37 -2.55
C ASP A 892 -24.41 -17.49 -1.91
N THR A 893 -25.03 -18.66 -1.68
CA THR A 893 -24.32 -19.86 -1.20
C THR A 893 -23.17 -20.26 -2.13
N LYS A 894 -23.42 -20.34 -3.45
CA LYS A 894 -22.37 -20.65 -4.43
C LYS A 894 -21.27 -19.59 -4.47
N LEU A 895 -21.61 -18.32 -4.34
CA LEU A 895 -20.64 -17.24 -4.34
C LEU A 895 -19.73 -17.31 -3.09
N ILE A 896 -20.28 -17.69 -1.93
CA ILE A 896 -19.53 -17.96 -0.70
C ILE A 896 -18.60 -19.16 -0.88
N GLU A 897 -19.04 -20.25 -1.50
CA GLU A 897 -18.17 -21.39 -1.85
C GLU A 897 -17.01 -20.97 -2.78
N GLY A 898 -17.26 -19.98 -3.64
CA GLY A 898 -16.27 -19.38 -4.53
C GLY A 898 -15.10 -18.70 -3.83
N ILE A 899 -15.26 -18.24 -2.57
CA ILE A 899 -14.20 -17.55 -1.80
C ILE A 899 -12.90 -18.36 -1.79
N ALA A 900 -12.99 -19.68 -1.61
CA ALA A 900 -11.83 -20.56 -1.61
C ALA A 900 -11.11 -20.60 -2.97
N ALA A 901 -11.85 -20.51 -4.07
CA ALA A 901 -11.28 -20.46 -5.41
C ALA A 901 -10.49 -19.17 -5.63
N PHE A 902 -11.03 -18.02 -5.21
CA PHE A 902 -10.39 -16.71 -5.42
C PHE A 902 -9.09 -16.61 -4.62
N ILE A 903 -9.12 -17.07 -3.37
CA ILE A 903 -7.95 -17.08 -2.50
C ILE A 903 -6.89 -18.06 -3.00
N GLY A 904 -7.32 -19.23 -3.51
CA GLY A 904 -6.42 -20.18 -4.16
C GLY A 904 -5.65 -19.55 -5.33
N VAL A 905 -6.34 -18.81 -6.21
CA VAL A 905 -5.70 -18.11 -7.34
C VAL A 905 -4.70 -17.06 -6.86
N LEU A 906 -5.06 -16.26 -5.86
CA LEU A 906 -4.18 -15.21 -5.35
C LEU A 906 -2.94 -15.79 -4.63
N ARG A 907 -3.06 -16.92 -3.94
CA ARG A 907 -1.93 -17.64 -3.32
C ARG A 907 -1.05 -18.37 -4.33
N GLY A 908 -1.64 -18.99 -5.36
CA GLY A 908 -0.90 -19.72 -6.41
C GLY A 908 0.05 -18.85 -7.24
N LYS A 909 -0.01 -17.51 -7.09
CA LYS A 909 0.96 -16.57 -7.66
C LYS A 909 2.28 -16.49 -6.87
N LEU A 910 2.31 -16.96 -5.62
CA LEU A 910 3.44 -16.84 -4.70
C LEU A 910 4.39 -18.04 -4.71
N GLY A 911 3.89 -19.23 -5.09
CA GLY A 911 4.69 -20.44 -5.33
C GLY A 911 5.12 -20.52 -6.79
#